data_AF-A0A484B710-F1
#
_entry.id   AF-A0A484B710-F1
#
_cell.length_a   1.000
_cell.length_b   1.000
_cell.length_c   1.000
_cell.angle_alpha   90.00
_cell.angle_beta   90.00
_cell.angle_gamma   90.00
#
_symmetry.space_group_name_H-M   'P 1'
#
loop_
_entity.id
_entity.type
_entity.pdbx_description
1 polymer ?
#
loop_
_entity_poly.entity_id
_entity_poly.type
_entity_poly.pdbx_seq_one_letter_code
_entity_poly.pdbx_strand_id
1 'polypeptide(L)'
;MSKNSSKISRKVKPIYVSDMDAWKTLEFSKKFRASIDVAQLDLVEDLDDEFFKISYELVQQLVPLNYFMASKMKAFVDIVARLHAHYIKEMRTAQELKQTINAANAKLRLAIEVTEESSHVMEALRLSLEEAWRTTDAAEYRASLLGETHGKYAIKDQSFDELDNLTYWKNPKELYVRSLVYRERDRLAVELRDHQKRLELNRSYSATVEAINEQNIETIKQQHLHLKQIEAEQLSEEQKYRLAIGQLEGKIDAQRKEIRGLTHINRELRDFERKYNESLTVVGRLKQVIDRLTHDNYNLAKANRQIDEAYRGRQITLSTLETTNKAMNIEKVELQQLIRRLKCERKSKDFVFNQLNRRFHLLSKKNNNLISQKNFLNNKVTGLEKNMLALTTKLNGIVHIKEEAVRVQTKLQADLNHQSDVVASLRYDLLIQRSRLQDVQIMLDRANKALDEKEARIQKINKEKHEVQMESSELSRSIEILEAKILVKTAKIKDLKQKLDAQQQSYMKAKKQLEIMHTEKTLVENSMELCGRDRQKLQSLNGKLSFQITQMCQQLATNENEMNLQSKRIDHLDNLLKHKQNEIHSRERQVGQIRSELAELKVINQQLHCTIDRDTMRLKQVAIRLEEVSKEKMLVGQQIIRRNCELHVLQEKLSMLQMAMSRGTTQYHQRVEDIRLLKTEINNLRMTNACLQRSITNTANMRQEMVRIERQLVRERLNVAAFTEEMKYPYRIHRWRVLVGRDPSKYQLIRKIQVLLKRNIKLSVERLNMEHKVEAMQKLCDAFKRQIQHMPDPGIAQRLWAQKRINRRQSRRVNAMKAELAINEIDRQSRDMLLKEYQTAISEGYLASNKIVTTLIGVLDVSRPEKPAATIFEMTPRSSSRSLDTQEKPSAYLLK
;
A
#
# COMPACT_ATOMS: atom_id res chain seq x y z
N MET A 1 33.80 70.60 -40.58
CA MET A 1 32.51 71.24 -40.17
C MET A 1 31.45 70.18 -40.00
N SER A 2 30.40 70.45 -39.18
CA SER A 2 29.11 69.73 -39.04
C SER A 2 29.07 68.19 -38.99
N LYS A 3 28.17 67.52 -38.26
CA LYS A 3 27.39 67.75 -37.03
C LYS A 3 26.39 66.59 -36.96
N ASN A 4 26.35 65.92 -35.81
CA ASN A 4 25.18 65.29 -35.18
C ASN A 4 24.52 64.01 -35.74
N SER A 5 24.04 63.25 -34.74
CA SER A 5 22.94 62.27 -34.70
C SER A 5 23.09 60.92 -35.45
N SER A 6 22.58 59.79 -34.93
CA SER A 6 22.50 59.28 -33.55
C SER A 6 21.89 57.87 -33.62
N LYS A 7 22.52 56.84 -33.03
CA LYS A 7 21.84 55.57 -32.72
C LYS A 7 22.18 55.10 -31.31
N ILE A 8 21.15 54.65 -30.60
CA ILE A 8 21.21 54.27 -29.20
C ILE A 8 21.49 52.77 -29.11
N SER A 9 22.62 52.39 -28.51
CA SER A 9 22.81 51.03 -27.96
C SER A 9 22.58 51.08 -26.45
N ARG A 10 21.82 50.11 -25.92
CA ARG A 10 21.54 50.03 -24.47
C ARG A 10 22.57 49.14 -23.78
N LYS A 11 23.01 49.60 -22.61
CA LYS A 11 24.03 49.00 -21.73
C LYS A 11 23.80 47.49 -21.51
N VAL A 12 24.87 46.71 -21.67
CA VAL A 12 25.05 45.41 -21.00
C VAL A 12 26.19 45.59 -19.99
N LYS A 13 26.01 45.13 -18.74
CA LYS A 13 27.08 45.13 -17.73
C LYS A 13 27.90 43.84 -17.85
N PRO A 14 29.24 43.89 -17.82
CA PRO A 14 30.05 42.70 -17.59
C PRO A 14 30.10 42.39 -16.09
N ILE A 15 29.59 41.22 -15.70
CA ILE A 15 29.84 40.59 -14.39
C ILE A 15 30.02 39.09 -14.65
N TYR A 16 31.25 38.65 -14.96
CA TYR A 16 31.74 37.26 -14.80
C TYR A 16 33.22 37.18 -15.22
N VAL A 17 34.12 37.71 -14.38
CA VAL A 17 35.59 37.57 -14.52
C VAL A 17 36.27 37.21 -13.18
N SER A 18 35.58 37.38 -12.05
CA SER A 18 36.18 37.23 -10.71
C SER A 18 36.46 35.78 -10.28
N ASP A 19 35.77 34.80 -10.86
CA ASP A 19 35.71 33.45 -10.27
C ASP A 19 36.94 32.57 -10.60
N MET A 20 37.71 32.88 -11.65
CA MET A 20 38.73 31.98 -12.18
C MET A 20 40.03 31.93 -11.36
N ASP A 21 40.41 32.99 -10.67
CA ASP A 21 41.63 32.99 -9.83
C ASP A 21 41.40 32.34 -8.46
N ALA A 22 40.16 32.31 -7.97
CA ALA A 22 39.79 31.73 -6.67
C ALA A 22 39.93 30.18 -6.62
N TRP A 23 40.09 29.51 -7.78
CA TRP A 23 40.40 28.08 -7.84
C TRP A 23 41.90 27.78 -7.79
N LYS A 24 42.78 28.76 -8.07
CA LYS A 24 44.25 28.56 -8.08
C LYS A 24 44.86 28.53 -6.68
N THR A 25 44.16 29.06 -5.68
CA THR A 25 44.58 29.08 -4.27
C THR A 25 44.24 27.80 -3.50
N LEU A 26 43.60 26.83 -4.14
CA LEU A 26 43.29 25.52 -3.56
C LEU A 26 44.52 24.58 -3.65
N GLU A 27 45.27 24.43 -2.56
CA GLU A 27 46.41 23.49 -2.45
C GLU A 27 45.98 22.00 -2.38
N PHE A 28 45.16 21.52 -3.32
CA PHE A 28 44.67 20.14 -3.35
C PHE A 28 45.79 19.11 -3.64
N SER A 29 46.82 19.50 -4.39
CA SER A 29 47.84 18.60 -4.97
C SER A 29 48.86 18.01 -3.98
N LYS A 30 48.85 18.44 -2.71
CA LYS A 30 49.80 17.95 -1.68
C LYS A 30 49.20 16.97 -0.67
N LYS A 31 47.87 16.93 -0.50
CA LYS A 31 47.21 16.10 0.53
C LYS A 31 46.79 14.71 0.04
N PHE A 32 46.48 14.55 -1.25
CA PHE A 32 46.16 13.24 -1.83
C PHE A 32 47.39 12.65 -2.52
N ARG A 33 47.75 11.39 -2.20
CA ARG A 33 48.83 10.66 -2.87
C ARG A 33 48.43 10.36 -4.32
N ALA A 34 48.95 11.13 -5.28
CA ALA A 34 48.55 11.11 -6.68
C ALA A 34 49.08 9.89 -7.48
N SER A 35 49.24 8.73 -6.85
CA SER A 35 49.97 7.56 -7.40
C SER A 35 49.39 6.19 -7.03
N ILE A 36 48.18 6.13 -6.46
CA ILE A 36 47.49 4.86 -6.18
C ILE A 36 46.49 4.61 -7.31
N ASP A 37 46.65 3.51 -8.04
CA ASP A 37 45.70 3.10 -9.08
C ASP A 37 44.39 2.59 -8.42
N VAL A 38 43.25 2.78 -9.09
CA VAL A 38 41.92 2.46 -8.53
C VAL A 38 41.77 0.95 -8.27
N ALA A 39 42.54 0.11 -8.97
CA ALA A 39 42.61 -1.33 -8.75
C ALA A 39 43.56 -1.77 -7.61
N GLN A 40 44.29 -0.83 -6.99
CA GLN A 40 45.27 -1.10 -5.92
C GLN A 40 44.86 -0.55 -4.54
N LEU A 41 43.73 0.17 -4.46
CA LEU A 41 43.19 0.70 -3.20
C LEU A 41 42.76 -0.42 -2.25
N ASP A 42 43.38 -0.49 -1.07
CA ASP A 42 42.83 -1.33 0.01
C ASP A 42 41.66 -0.60 0.68
N LEU A 43 40.47 -1.20 0.59
CA LEU A 43 39.21 -0.62 1.11
C LEU A 43 39.09 -0.68 2.64
N VAL A 44 40.15 -1.07 3.36
CA VAL A 44 40.28 -1.04 4.82
C VAL A 44 41.45 -0.16 5.26
N GLU A 45 42.57 -0.13 4.52
CA GLU A 45 43.79 0.61 4.91
C GLU A 45 43.98 1.98 4.18
N ASP A 46 43.50 2.15 2.94
CA ASP A 46 43.60 3.45 2.23
C ASP A 46 42.42 4.40 2.51
N LEU A 47 41.29 3.87 3.01
CA LEU A 47 40.07 4.63 3.33
C LEU A 47 39.99 5.03 4.81
N ASP A 48 41.12 5.35 5.41
CA ASP A 48 41.23 5.69 6.83
C ASP A 48 40.44 6.94 7.25
N ASP A 49 40.23 7.10 8.56
CA ASP A 49 39.59 8.30 9.15
C ASP A 49 40.32 9.60 8.74
N GLU A 50 41.63 9.55 8.45
CA GLU A 50 42.39 10.69 7.92
C GLU A 50 42.01 11.03 6.46
N PHE A 51 41.81 10.03 5.58
CA PHE A 51 41.29 10.26 4.23
C PHE A 51 39.91 10.93 4.27
N PHE A 52 39.00 10.42 5.12
CA PHE A 52 37.68 11.03 5.28
C PHE A 52 37.78 12.45 5.85
N LYS A 53 38.61 12.69 6.86
CA LYS A 53 38.85 14.03 7.42
C LYS A 53 39.36 15.01 6.37
N ILE A 54 40.38 14.63 5.58
CA ILE A 54 40.91 15.44 4.47
C ILE A 54 39.81 15.73 3.44
N SER A 55 38.97 14.74 3.11
CA SER A 55 37.85 14.94 2.17
C SER A 55 36.76 15.89 2.71
N TYR A 56 36.51 15.92 4.03
CA TYR A 56 35.60 16.89 4.64
C TYR A 56 36.21 18.29 4.77
N GLU A 57 37.53 18.41 5.03
CA GLU A 57 38.26 19.69 4.91
C GLU A 57 38.15 20.25 3.48
N LEU A 58 38.28 19.39 2.47
CA LEU A 58 38.08 19.71 1.05
C LEU A 58 36.69 20.29 0.78
N VAL A 59 35.64 19.63 1.30
CA VAL A 59 34.26 20.12 1.20
C VAL A 59 34.12 21.50 1.85
N GLN A 60 34.68 21.71 3.03
CA GLN A 60 34.60 23.01 3.73
C GLN A 60 35.27 24.13 2.94
N GLN A 61 36.44 23.88 2.34
CA GLN A 61 37.13 24.84 1.47
C GLN A 61 36.33 25.17 0.18
N LEU A 62 35.52 24.23 -0.33
CA LEU A 62 34.68 24.43 -1.50
C LEU A 62 33.36 25.19 -1.21
N VAL A 63 32.86 25.19 0.04
CA VAL A 63 31.61 25.89 0.41
C VAL A 63 31.60 27.38 0.02
N PRO A 64 32.61 28.21 0.35
CA PRO A 64 32.61 29.63 -0.02
C PRO A 64 32.85 29.89 -1.51
N LEU A 65 33.40 28.91 -2.25
CA LEU A 65 33.69 29.05 -3.69
C LEU A 65 32.51 28.64 -4.56
N ASN A 66 31.91 27.47 -4.30
CA ASN A 66 30.76 26.98 -5.03
C ASN A 66 29.93 26.01 -4.18
N TYR A 67 28.92 26.54 -3.49
CA TYR A 67 28.00 25.78 -2.64
C TYR A 67 27.39 24.54 -3.31
N PHE A 68 27.05 24.62 -4.60
CA PHE A 68 26.44 23.49 -5.33
C PHE A 68 27.43 22.35 -5.57
N MET A 69 28.68 22.68 -5.91
CA MET A 69 29.76 21.68 -6.03
C MET A 69 30.17 21.11 -4.66
N ALA A 70 30.27 21.95 -3.63
CA ALA A 70 30.54 21.51 -2.26
C ALA A 70 29.45 20.57 -1.73
N SER A 71 28.17 20.88 -2.00
CA SER A 71 27.02 20.04 -1.64
C SER A 71 27.06 18.67 -2.33
N LYS A 72 27.39 18.62 -3.64
CA LYS A 72 27.60 17.36 -4.35
C LYS A 72 28.79 16.56 -3.82
N MET A 73 29.93 17.22 -3.63
CA MET A 73 31.14 16.57 -3.11
C MET A 73 30.89 15.97 -1.73
N LYS A 74 30.20 16.72 -0.85
CA LYS A 74 29.74 16.20 0.44
C LYS A 74 28.84 14.98 0.28
N ALA A 75 27.86 15.01 -0.62
CA ALA A 75 26.98 13.87 -0.83
C ALA A 75 27.75 12.60 -1.26
N PHE A 76 28.80 12.74 -2.09
CA PHE A 76 29.68 11.61 -2.43
C PHE A 76 30.51 11.13 -1.24
N VAL A 77 31.17 12.03 -0.49
CA VAL A 77 31.94 11.67 0.71
C VAL A 77 31.04 10.99 1.75
N ASP A 78 29.87 11.54 2.05
CA ASP A 78 28.85 10.98 2.95
C ASP A 78 28.41 9.56 2.50
N ILE A 79 28.33 9.29 1.19
CA ILE A 79 27.99 7.96 0.63
C ILE A 79 29.16 6.99 0.80
N VAL A 80 30.38 7.39 0.42
CA VAL A 80 31.57 6.53 0.52
C VAL A 80 31.86 6.19 1.99
N ALA A 81 31.72 7.15 2.92
CA ALA A 81 31.87 6.92 4.36
C ALA A 81 30.84 5.91 4.90
N ARG A 82 29.58 5.97 4.44
CA ARG A 82 28.54 4.98 4.83
C ARG A 82 28.80 3.59 4.24
N LEU A 83 29.30 3.50 3.00
CA LEU A 83 29.67 2.23 2.37
C LEU A 83 30.88 1.61 3.07
N HIS A 84 31.93 2.40 3.35
CA HIS A 84 33.11 1.98 4.10
C HIS A 84 32.74 1.49 5.51
N ALA A 85 31.94 2.25 6.26
CA ALA A 85 31.46 1.85 7.58
C ALA A 85 30.51 0.63 7.59
N HIS A 86 29.98 0.22 6.43
CA HIS A 86 29.28 -1.06 6.26
C HIS A 86 30.27 -2.18 5.89
N TYR A 87 31.21 -1.91 4.99
CA TYR A 87 32.24 -2.85 4.54
C TYR A 87 33.14 -3.31 5.69
N ILE A 88 33.63 -2.38 6.54
CA ILE A 88 34.38 -2.71 7.76
C ILE A 88 33.58 -3.62 8.72
N LYS A 89 32.26 -3.45 8.82
CA LYS A 89 31.42 -4.29 9.69
C LYS A 89 31.28 -5.70 9.14
N GLU A 90 31.02 -5.84 7.84
CA GLU A 90 30.98 -7.16 7.17
C GLU A 90 32.34 -7.85 7.18
N MET A 91 33.45 -7.10 7.04
CA MET A 91 34.80 -7.67 7.17
C MET A 91 35.08 -8.16 8.60
N ARG A 92 34.67 -7.42 9.64
CA ARG A 92 34.81 -7.85 11.03
C ARG A 92 33.96 -9.10 11.33
N THR A 93 32.70 -9.13 10.91
CA THR A 93 31.86 -10.34 11.09
C THR A 93 32.40 -11.53 10.28
N ALA A 94 32.96 -11.31 9.09
CA ALA A 94 33.63 -12.35 8.32
C ALA A 94 34.91 -12.87 9.00
N GLN A 95 35.71 -11.99 9.63
CA GLN A 95 36.87 -12.38 10.43
C GLN A 95 36.46 -13.18 11.69
N GLU A 96 35.45 -12.71 12.42
CA GLU A 96 34.87 -13.43 13.57
C GLU A 96 34.36 -14.82 13.17
N LEU A 97 33.60 -14.90 12.06
CA LEU A 97 33.13 -16.18 11.51
C LEU A 97 34.31 -17.09 11.09
N LYS A 98 35.37 -16.54 10.47
CA LYS A 98 36.57 -17.32 10.12
C LYS A 98 37.27 -17.85 11.38
N GLN A 99 37.31 -17.10 12.47
CA GLN A 99 37.82 -17.58 13.76
C GLN A 99 36.94 -18.68 14.36
N THR A 100 35.61 -18.55 14.34
CA THR A 100 34.72 -19.61 14.86
C THR A 100 34.76 -20.88 14.01
N ILE A 101 34.89 -20.76 12.69
CA ILE A 101 35.11 -21.90 11.78
C ILE A 101 36.45 -22.58 12.08
N ASN A 102 37.54 -21.83 12.26
CA ASN A 102 38.83 -22.40 12.63
C ASN A 102 38.79 -23.11 14.00
N ALA A 103 38.10 -22.55 14.99
CA ALA A 103 37.90 -23.18 16.29
C ALA A 103 37.01 -24.43 16.22
N ALA A 104 36.00 -24.45 15.35
CA ALA A 104 35.18 -25.63 15.08
C ALA A 104 36.00 -26.73 14.39
N ASN A 105 36.82 -26.38 13.40
CA ASN A 105 37.71 -27.31 12.70
C ASN A 105 38.79 -27.89 13.63
N ALA A 106 39.32 -27.11 14.58
CA ALA A 106 40.23 -27.60 15.60
C ALA A 106 39.55 -28.62 16.54
N LYS A 107 38.32 -28.34 16.97
CA LYS A 107 37.51 -29.29 17.75
C LYS A 107 37.15 -30.54 16.96
N LEU A 108 36.91 -30.43 15.65
CA LEU A 108 36.66 -31.56 14.76
C LEU A 108 37.88 -32.48 14.67
N ARG A 109 39.09 -31.91 14.52
CA ARG A 109 40.35 -32.69 14.50
C ARG A 109 40.57 -33.42 15.82
N LEU A 110 40.48 -32.72 16.95
CA LEU A 110 40.59 -33.35 18.28
C LEU A 110 39.54 -34.45 18.50
N ALA A 111 38.32 -34.29 17.97
CA ALA A 111 37.30 -35.34 18.03
C ALA A 111 37.64 -36.55 17.14
N ILE A 112 38.24 -36.34 15.97
CA ILE A 112 38.70 -37.41 15.07
C ILE A 112 39.87 -38.15 15.73
N GLU A 113 40.88 -37.43 16.22
CA GLU A 113 42.04 -37.97 16.94
C GLU A 113 41.60 -38.83 18.14
N VAL A 114 40.68 -38.34 18.97
CA VAL A 114 40.10 -39.11 20.10
C VAL A 114 39.29 -40.32 19.61
N THR A 115 38.60 -40.26 18.47
CA THR A 115 37.94 -41.47 17.91
C THR A 115 38.94 -42.50 17.40
N GLU A 116 40.05 -42.09 16.80
CA GLU A 116 41.13 -42.97 16.33
C GLU A 116 41.83 -43.64 17.52
N GLU A 117 42.18 -42.88 18.57
CA GLU A 117 42.66 -43.41 19.85
C GLU A 117 41.66 -44.41 20.47
N SER A 118 40.37 -44.07 20.51
CA SER A 118 39.34 -44.97 21.04
C SER A 118 39.19 -46.25 20.22
N SER A 119 39.42 -46.18 18.89
CA SER A 119 39.40 -47.35 18.02
C SER A 119 40.58 -48.27 18.33
N HIS A 120 41.80 -47.72 18.45
CA HIS A 120 42.98 -48.49 18.85
C HIS A 120 42.83 -49.12 20.24
N VAL A 121 42.23 -48.41 21.21
CA VAL A 121 41.95 -48.97 22.54
C VAL A 121 40.91 -50.10 22.46
N MET A 122 39.83 -49.95 21.69
CA MET A 122 38.85 -51.03 21.47
C MET A 122 39.46 -52.23 20.75
N GLU A 123 40.41 -52.02 19.84
CA GLU A 123 41.08 -53.08 19.09
C GLU A 123 42.08 -53.86 19.97
N ALA A 124 42.85 -53.15 20.82
CA ALA A 124 43.67 -53.77 21.87
C ALA A 124 42.84 -54.55 22.90
N LEU A 125 41.65 -54.04 23.28
CA LEU A 125 40.71 -54.73 24.17
C LEU A 125 40.04 -55.96 23.51
N ARG A 126 39.88 -55.98 22.17
CA ARG A 126 39.44 -57.18 21.45
C ARG A 126 40.53 -58.24 21.43
N LEU A 127 41.77 -57.86 21.16
CA LEU A 127 42.91 -58.78 21.15
C LEU A 127 43.13 -59.43 22.53
N SER A 128 43.06 -58.65 23.62
CA SER A 128 43.17 -59.22 24.97
C SER A 128 41.95 -60.06 25.38
N LEU A 129 40.75 -59.79 24.84
CA LEU A 129 39.60 -60.69 24.97
C LEU A 129 39.79 -62.00 24.21
N GLU A 130 40.34 -61.98 23.00
CA GLU A 130 40.68 -63.21 22.26
C GLU A 130 41.78 -64.01 22.96
N GLU A 131 42.78 -63.37 23.55
CA GLU A 131 43.80 -64.04 24.38
C GLU A 131 43.21 -64.62 25.67
N ALA A 132 42.29 -63.90 26.32
CA ALA A 132 41.55 -64.41 27.47
C ALA A 132 40.69 -65.64 27.10
N TRP A 133 40.00 -65.61 25.96
CA TRP A 133 39.18 -66.74 25.49
C TRP A 133 40.05 -67.94 25.11
N ARG A 134 41.14 -67.75 24.36
CA ARG A 134 42.10 -68.82 24.02
C ARG A 134 42.76 -69.42 25.27
N THR A 135 42.98 -68.63 26.33
CA THR A 135 43.54 -69.15 27.60
C THR A 135 42.50 -69.84 28.47
N THR A 136 41.21 -69.47 28.42
CA THR A 136 40.13 -70.27 29.03
C THR A 136 39.86 -71.55 28.27
N ASP A 137 39.81 -71.54 26.94
CA ASP A 137 39.65 -72.76 26.11
C ASP A 137 40.80 -73.74 26.37
N ALA A 138 42.04 -73.24 26.46
CA ALA A 138 43.19 -74.04 26.81
C ALA A 138 43.16 -74.56 28.27
N ALA A 139 42.46 -73.87 29.18
CA ALA A 139 42.23 -74.34 30.55
C ALA A 139 41.13 -75.42 30.62
N GLU A 140 40.02 -75.26 29.90
CA GLU A 140 38.97 -76.28 29.79
C GLU A 140 39.48 -77.54 29.07
N TYR A 141 40.29 -77.40 28.02
CA TYR A 141 40.93 -78.54 27.36
C TYR A 141 41.87 -79.32 28.31
N ARG A 142 42.66 -78.62 29.13
CA ARG A 142 43.48 -79.24 30.19
C ARG A 142 42.62 -79.90 31.27
N ALA A 143 41.52 -79.27 31.68
CA ALA A 143 40.59 -79.82 32.66
C ALA A 143 39.87 -81.07 32.12
N SER A 144 39.54 -81.11 30.84
CA SER A 144 38.93 -82.26 30.16
C SER A 144 39.89 -83.47 30.14
N LEU A 145 41.17 -83.27 29.75
CA LEU A 145 42.19 -84.33 29.83
C LEU A 145 42.41 -84.84 31.28
N LEU A 146 42.33 -83.96 32.28
CA LEU A 146 42.42 -84.35 33.69
C LEU A 146 41.16 -85.12 34.15
N GLY A 147 39.98 -84.78 33.63
CA GLY A 147 38.73 -85.52 33.87
C GLY A 147 38.75 -86.93 33.29
N GLU A 148 39.13 -87.08 32.02
CA GLU A 148 39.22 -88.40 31.35
C GLU A 148 40.23 -89.35 32.01
N THR A 149 41.29 -88.81 32.62
CA THR A 149 42.33 -89.60 33.30
C THR A 149 41.97 -90.02 34.72
N HIS A 150 41.11 -89.28 35.43
CA HIS A 150 40.72 -89.61 36.81
C HIS A 150 39.45 -90.46 36.92
N GLY A 151 38.65 -90.58 35.86
CA GLY A 151 37.38 -91.34 35.85
C GLY A 151 37.47 -92.87 35.94
N LYS A 152 38.61 -93.48 36.34
CA LYS A 152 38.83 -94.94 36.25
C LYS A 152 39.33 -95.66 37.52
N TYR A 153 39.59 -94.97 38.64
CA TYR A 153 40.07 -95.61 39.88
C TYR A 153 39.42 -95.06 41.16
N ALA A 154 38.11 -95.29 41.34
CA ALA A 154 37.36 -94.85 42.53
C ALA A 154 36.17 -95.76 42.91
N ILE A 155 36.31 -97.09 42.77
CA ILE A 155 35.37 -98.09 43.32
C ILE A 155 36.21 -99.22 43.93
N LYS A 156 35.73 -99.79 45.05
CA LYS A 156 36.37 -100.77 45.97
C LYS A 156 37.21 -100.15 47.10
N ASP A 157 37.20 -100.69 48.32
CA ASP A 157 36.35 -101.77 48.87
C ASP A 157 36.08 -101.57 50.38
N GLN A 158 34.83 -101.88 50.76
CA GLN A 158 34.35 -102.60 51.95
C GLN A 158 34.78 -102.25 53.39
N SER A 159 33.79 -102.33 54.28
CA SER A 159 33.92 -102.45 55.73
C SER A 159 34.29 -103.87 56.17
N PHE A 160 35.06 -104.00 57.25
CA PHE A 160 35.05 -105.20 58.09
C PHE A 160 35.24 -104.81 59.56
N ASP A 161 34.50 -105.50 60.43
CA ASP A 161 34.57 -105.44 61.89
C ASP A 161 34.69 -106.90 62.38
N GLU A 162 34.97 -107.13 63.68
CA GLU A 162 35.51 -108.42 64.20
C GLU A 162 36.98 -108.67 63.75
N LEU A 163 37.89 -109.21 64.57
CA LEU A 163 37.73 -110.29 65.55
C LEU A 163 38.64 -110.09 66.78
N ASP A 164 38.21 -110.58 67.94
CA ASP A 164 38.93 -110.50 69.21
C ASP A 164 39.73 -111.79 69.51
N ASN A 165 40.77 -111.70 70.34
CA ASN A 165 41.60 -112.79 70.89
C ASN A 165 42.37 -113.73 69.93
N LEU A 166 43.71 -113.74 70.04
CA LEU A 166 44.38 -114.95 70.59
C LEU A 166 45.76 -114.64 71.22
N THR A 167 46.19 -115.53 72.10
CA THR A 167 47.30 -115.32 73.03
C THR A 167 48.56 -116.11 72.65
N TYR A 168 49.72 -115.58 73.05
CA TYR A 168 50.91 -116.35 73.47
C TYR A 168 51.72 -117.12 72.40
N TRP A 169 52.93 -116.62 72.10
CA TRP A 169 54.17 -117.42 72.08
C TRP A 169 55.35 -116.52 72.48
N LYS A 170 56.43 -117.10 73.03
CA LYS A 170 57.62 -116.37 73.52
C LYS A 170 58.86 -116.79 72.74
N ASN A 171 59.66 -115.85 72.24
CA ASN A 171 60.98 -116.14 71.69
C ASN A 171 61.95 -114.94 71.87
N PRO A 172 63.12 -115.08 72.52
CA PRO A 172 63.89 -113.93 73.00
C PRO A 172 64.54 -113.06 71.91
N LYS A 173 64.61 -113.54 70.65
CA LYS A 173 65.14 -112.73 69.53
C LYS A 173 64.23 -111.55 69.16
N GLU A 174 62.93 -111.60 69.47
CA GLU A 174 62.04 -110.46 69.25
C GLU A 174 62.38 -109.26 70.14
N LEU A 175 62.91 -109.44 71.35
CA LEU A 175 63.11 -108.32 72.29
C LEU A 175 64.07 -107.26 71.75
N TYR A 176 65.08 -107.66 70.98
CA TYR A 176 65.99 -106.70 70.32
C TYR A 176 65.28 -105.93 69.20
N VAL A 177 64.60 -106.64 68.29
CA VAL A 177 63.81 -106.04 67.20
C VAL A 177 62.74 -105.11 67.76
N ARG A 178 62.02 -105.54 68.80
CA ARG A 178 60.99 -104.79 69.51
C ARG A 178 61.57 -103.55 70.22
N SER A 179 62.82 -103.58 70.68
CA SER A 179 63.50 -102.39 71.22
C SER A 179 63.87 -101.36 70.15
N LEU A 180 64.24 -101.79 68.93
CA LEU A 180 64.40 -100.86 67.79
C LEU A 180 63.03 -100.35 67.30
N VAL A 181 62.06 -101.24 67.12
CA VAL A 181 60.69 -100.89 66.69
C VAL A 181 60.03 -99.94 67.68
N TYR A 182 60.25 -100.06 69.00
CA TYR A 182 59.77 -99.06 69.95
C TYR A 182 60.53 -97.73 69.87
N ARG A 183 61.85 -97.72 69.62
CA ARG A 183 62.60 -96.47 69.39
C ARG A 183 62.15 -95.75 68.12
N GLU A 184 61.95 -96.47 67.03
CA GLU A 184 61.45 -95.90 65.77
C GLU A 184 59.96 -95.53 65.86
N ARG A 185 59.12 -96.32 66.54
CA ARG A 185 57.75 -95.91 66.91
C ARG A 185 57.77 -94.60 67.69
N ASP A 186 58.67 -94.46 68.66
CA ASP A 186 58.69 -93.28 69.54
C ASP A 186 59.28 -92.05 68.84
N ARG A 187 60.23 -92.23 67.90
CA ARG A 187 60.65 -91.20 66.93
C ARG A 187 59.50 -90.78 66.02
N LEU A 188 58.89 -91.73 65.31
CA LEU A 188 57.75 -91.48 64.42
C LEU A 188 56.56 -90.88 65.18
N ALA A 189 56.38 -91.18 66.48
CA ALA A 189 55.38 -90.57 67.33
C ALA A 189 55.76 -89.14 67.80
N VAL A 190 57.04 -88.76 67.84
CA VAL A 190 57.46 -87.35 67.96
C VAL A 190 57.21 -86.62 66.64
N GLU A 191 57.67 -87.19 65.52
CA GLU A 191 57.52 -86.61 64.19
C GLU A 191 56.03 -86.44 63.81
N LEU A 192 55.18 -87.45 64.05
CA LEU A 192 53.73 -87.34 63.86
C LEU A 192 53.11 -86.24 64.72
N ARG A 193 53.56 -86.03 65.97
CA ARG A 193 53.08 -84.92 66.80
C ARG A 193 53.51 -83.55 66.27
N ASP A 194 54.71 -83.44 65.72
CA ASP A 194 55.18 -82.18 65.13
C ASP A 194 54.57 -81.93 63.73
N HIS A 195 54.29 -82.98 62.97
CA HIS A 195 53.47 -82.90 61.76
C HIS A 195 52.00 -82.55 62.08
N GLN A 196 51.42 -83.08 63.15
CA GLN A 196 50.09 -82.69 63.65
C GLN A 196 50.06 -81.21 64.03
N LYS A 197 51.01 -80.72 64.85
CA LYS A 197 51.11 -79.28 65.17
C LYS A 197 51.27 -78.41 63.93
N ARG A 198 52.10 -78.80 62.95
CA ARG A 198 52.26 -78.07 61.68
C ARG A 198 50.97 -78.07 60.87
N LEU A 199 50.21 -79.16 60.88
CA LEU A 199 48.93 -79.30 60.18
C LEU A 199 47.80 -78.52 60.87
N GLU A 200 47.80 -78.45 62.21
CA GLU A 200 46.91 -77.59 63.01
C GLU A 200 47.21 -76.10 62.79
N LEU A 201 48.49 -75.71 62.76
CA LEU A 201 48.93 -74.34 62.49
C LEU A 201 48.64 -73.94 61.03
N ASN A 202 48.80 -74.85 60.08
CA ASN A 202 48.39 -74.62 58.70
C ASN A 202 46.86 -74.50 58.59
N ARG A 203 46.08 -75.36 59.27
CA ARG A 203 44.60 -75.24 59.33
C ARG A 203 44.15 -73.91 59.92
N SER A 204 44.77 -73.42 60.99
CA SER A 204 44.40 -72.12 61.57
C SER A 204 44.81 -70.95 60.68
N TYR A 205 45.94 -71.05 59.96
CA TYR A 205 46.32 -70.09 58.92
C TYR A 205 45.35 -70.10 57.72
N SER A 206 44.98 -71.27 57.18
CA SER A 206 43.97 -71.39 56.13
C SER A 206 42.65 -70.77 56.57
N ALA A 207 42.16 -71.07 57.78
CA ALA A 207 40.91 -70.52 58.30
C ALA A 207 40.95 -68.99 58.46
N THR A 208 42.10 -68.38 58.82
CA THR A 208 42.20 -66.92 58.86
C THR A 208 42.29 -66.29 57.47
N VAL A 209 42.95 -66.94 56.51
CA VAL A 209 42.97 -66.50 55.10
C VAL A 209 41.60 -66.65 54.44
N GLU A 210 40.87 -67.71 54.72
CA GLU A 210 39.48 -67.92 54.29
C GLU A 210 38.56 -66.84 54.85
N ALA A 211 38.61 -66.55 56.15
CA ALA A 211 37.82 -65.46 56.77
C ALA A 211 38.16 -64.07 56.20
N ILE A 212 39.43 -63.80 55.88
CA ILE A 212 39.85 -62.56 55.20
C ILE A 212 39.31 -62.53 53.76
N ASN A 213 39.33 -63.65 53.04
CA ASN A 213 38.77 -63.74 51.69
C ASN A 213 37.24 -63.58 51.68
N GLU A 214 36.52 -64.11 52.68
CA GLU A 214 35.09 -63.88 52.85
C GLU A 214 34.79 -62.39 53.09
N GLN A 215 35.55 -61.71 53.95
CA GLN A 215 35.42 -60.26 54.17
C GLN A 215 35.75 -59.43 52.91
N ASN A 216 36.75 -59.85 52.12
CA ASN A 216 37.06 -59.23 50.83
C ASN A 216 35.91 -59.45 49.82
N ILE A 217 35.32 -60.64 49.79
CA ILE A 217 34.16 -60.95 48.94
C ILE A 217 32.92 -60.14 49.37
N GLU A 218 32.70 -59.94 50.68
CA GLU A 218 31.60 -59.10 51.17
C GLU A 218 31.80 -57.61 50.86
N THR A 219 33.02 -57.08 51.03
CA THR A 219 33.32 -55.68 50.69
C THR A 219 33.24 -55.43 49.18
N ILE A 220 33.69 -56.37 48.34
CA ILE A 220 33.49 -56.32 46.87
C ILE A 220 32.00 -56.35 46.52
N LYS A 221 31.18 -57.20 47.17
CA LYS A 221 29.71 -57.21 46.98
C LYS A 221 29.08 -55.86 47.35
N GLN A 222 29.51 -55.24 48.45
CA GLN A 222 29.02 -53.92 48.89
C GLN A 222 29.43 -52.81 47.90
N GLN A 223 30.68 -52.81 47.42
CA GLN A 223 31.15 -51.87 46.40
C GLN A 223 30.40 -52.04 45.07
N HIS A 224 30.15 -53.27 44.62
CA HIS A 224 29.38 -53.55 43.41
C HIS A 224 27.91 -53.12 43.50
N LEU A 225 27.30 -53.21 44.69
CA LEU A 225 25.97 -52.66 44.94
C LEU A 225 25.98 -51.12 44.91
N HIS A 226 27.03 -50.49 45.45
CA HIS A 226 27.17 -49.03 45.40
C HIS A 226 27.41 -48.52 43.97
N LEU A 227 28.22 -49.21 43.17
CA LEU A 227 28.41 -48.91 41.74
C LEU A 227 27.09 -48.99 40.98
N LYS A 228 26.29 -50.04 41.17
CA LYS A 228 24.97 -50.18 40.56
C LYS A 228 23.96 -49.10 40.97
N GLN A 229 24.10 -48.53 42.17
CA GLN A 229 23.31 -47.37 42.58
C GLN A 229 23.75 -46.12 41.83
N ILE A 230 25.07 -45.87 41.71
CA ILE A 230 25.63 -44.75 40.94
C ILE A 230 25.26 -44.87 39.45
N GLU A 231 25.35 -46.05 38.84
CA GLU A 231 24.93 -46.33 37.46
C GLU A 231 23.44 -45.99 37.24
N ALA A 232 22.57 -46.40 38.16
CA ALA A 232 21.14 -46.10 38.09
C ALA A 232 20.83 -44.59 38.27
N GLU A 233 21.58 -43.89 39.13
CA GLU A 233 21.50 -42.44 39.30
C GLU A 233 22.02 -41.69 38.05
N GLN A 234 23.14 -42.12 37.47
CA GLN A 234 23.67 -41.55 36.22
C GLN A 234 22.70 -41.73 35.05
N LEU A 235 22.11 -42.92 34.88
CA LEU A 235 21.09 -43.17 33.86
C LEU A 235 19.82 -42.32 34.08
N SER A 236 19.47 -42.03 35.34
CA SER A 236 18.37 -41.14 35.71
C SER A 236 18.66 -39.67 35.35
N GLU A 237 19.87 -39.17 35.66
CA GLU A 237 20.29 -37.82 35.27
C GLU A 237 20.46 -37.68 33.75
N GLU A 238 21.03 -38.68 33.06
CA GLU A 238 21.09 -38.70 31.59
C GLU A 238 19.70 -38.59 30.96
N GLN A 239 18.70 -39.31 31.47
CA GLN A 239 17.33 -39.19 30.97
C GLN A 239 16.76 -37.78 31.20
N LYS A 240 17.03 -37.15 32.36
CA LYS A 240 16.65 -35.75 32.63
C LYS A 240 17.34 -34.79 31.67
N TYR A 241 18.64 -34.96 31.40
CA TYR A 241 19.38 -34.15 30.45
C TYR A 241 18.88 -34.33 29.01
N ARG A 242 18.64 -35.56 28.55
CA ARG A 242 18.06 -35.83 27.21
C ARG A 242 16.67 -35.19 27.06
N LEU A 243 15.82 -35.26 28.09
CA LEU A 243 14.51 -34.59 28.10
C LEU A 243 14.63 -33.06 28.12
N ALA A 244 15.61 -32.50 28.84
CA ALA A 244 15.88 -31.06 28.86
C ALA A 244 16.40 -30.56 27.50
N ILE A 245 17.29 -31.32 26.85
CA ILE A 245 17.82 -31.04 25.50
C ILE A 245 16.65 -31.03 24.49
N GLY A 246 15.82 -32.07 24.45
CA GLY A 246 14.66 -32.11 23.54
C GLY A 246 13.66 -30.97 23.76
N GLN A 247 13.48 -30.51 25.01
CA GLN A 247 12.68 -29.31 25.32
C GLN A 247 13.34 -28.01 24.84
N LEU A 248 14.66 -27.91 24.84
CA LEU A 248 15.40 -26.75 24.32
C LEU A 248 15.41 -26.75 22.78
N GLU A 249 15.62 -27.90 22.15
CA GLU A 249 15.51 -28.07 20.70
C GLU A 249 14.12 -27.73 20.19
N GLY A 250 13.06 -28.21 20.86
CA GLY A 250 11.68 -27.83 20.53
C GLY A 250 11.39 -26.33 20.64
N LYS A 251 12.00 -25.64 21.62
CA LYS A 251 11.93 -24.17 21.74
C LYS A 251 12.71 -23.47 20.62
N ILE A 252 13.91 -23.94 20.31
CA ILE A 252 14.74 -23.42 19.21
C ILE A 252 14.01 -23.56 17.87
N ASP A 253 13.37 -24.69 17.61
CA ASP A 253 12.63 -24.91 16.36
C ASP A 253 11.29 -24.16 16.30
N ALA A 254 10.64 -23.90 17.43
CA ALA A 254 9.53 -22.95 17.51
C ALA A 254 9.99 -21.52 17.16
N GLN A 255 11.09 -21.05 17.76
CA GLN A 255 11.68 -19.74 17.44
C GLN A 255 12.16 -19.66 15.98
N ARG A 256 12.74 -20.72 15.41
CA ARG A 256 13.09 -20.79 13.99
C ARG A 256 11.86 -20.74 13.08
N LYS A 257 10.72 -21.33 13.48
CA LYS A 257 9.44 -21.18 12.76
C LYS A 257 8.93 -19.73 12.83
N GLU A 258 8.99 -19.09 13.99
CA GLU A 258 8.63 -17.68 14.18
C GLU A 258 9.52 -16.74 13.34
N ILE A 259 10.84 -16.91 13.37
CA ILE A 259 11.80 -16.15 12.55
C ILE A 259 11.54 -16.36 11.04
N ARG A 260 11.17 -17.57 10.61
CA ARG A 260 10.76 -17.83 9.21
C ARG A 260 9.46 -17.09 8.84
N GLY A 261 8.49 -17.02 9.76
CA GLY A 261 7.29 -16.19 9.58
C GLY A 261 7.61 -14.70 9.48
N LEU A 262 8.38 -14.16 10.43
CA LEU A 262 8.80 -12.76 10.45
C LEU A 262 9.65 -12.37 9.23
N THR A 263 10.53 -13.26 8.75
CA THR A 263 11.31 -12.99 7.52
C THR A 263 10.48 -13.11 6.25
N HIS A 264 9.40 -13.90 6.23
CA HIS A 264 8.43 -13.89 5.13
C HIS A 264 7.65 -12.56 5.10
N ILE A 265 7.08 -12.13 6.23
CA ILE A 265 6.33 -10.86 6.36
C ILE A 265 7.23 -9.66 6.00
N ASN A 266 8.50 -9.67 6.42
CA ASN A 266 9.46 -8.63 6.05
C ASN A 266 9.80 -8.59 4.54
N ARG A 267 9.67 -9.70 3.80
CA ARG A 267 9.79 -9.68 2.33
C ARG A 267 8.55 -9.06 1.70
N GLU A 268 7.36 -9.46 2.15
CA GLU A 268 6.10 -8.90 1.67
C GLU A 268 6.03 -7.39 1.90
N LEU A 269 6.39 -6.91 3.10
CA LEU A 269 6.48 -5.49 3.42
C LEU A 269 7.43 -4.74 2.47
N ARG A 270 8.62 -5.27 2.18
CA ARG A 270 9.56 -4.68 1.21
C ARG A 270 9.02 -4.66 -0.22
N ASP A 271 8.24 -5.65 -0.61
CA ASP A 271 7.58 -5.68 -1.92
C ASP A 271 6.39 -4.70 -1.99
N PHE A 272 5.68 -4.46 -0.89
CA PHE A 272 4.67 -3.39 -0.78
C PHE A 272 5.33 -2.00 -0.78
N GLU A 273 6.42 -1.80 -0.05
CA GLU A 273 7.23 -0.57 -0.08
C GLU A 273 7.74 -0.26 -1.49
N ARG A 274 8.23 -1.27 -2.23
CA ARG A 274 8.65 -1.10 -3.63
C ARG A 274 7.50 -0.62 -4.53
N LYS A 275 6.36 -1.30 -4.49
CA LYS A 275 5.14 -0.94 -5.26
C LYS A 275 4.59 0.45 -4.87
N TYR A 276 4.70 0.82 -3.60
CA TYR A 276 4.32 2.14 -3.11
C TYR A 276 5.25 3.24 -3.62
N ASN A 277 6.57 2.99 -3.61
CA ASN A 277 7.57 3.90 -4.17
C ASN A 277 7.44 4.03 -5.70
N GLU A 278 7.21 2.93 -6.42
CA GLU A 278 6.87 2.94 -7.85
C GLU A 278 5.64 3.83 -8.11
N SER A 279 4.56 3.64 -7.34
CA SER A 279 3.33 4.45 -7.40
C SER A 279 3.60 5.93 -7.12
N LEU A 280 4.46 6.25 -6.14
CA LEU A 280 4.91 7.62 -5.87
C LEU A 280 5.65 8.25 -7.05
N THR A 281 6.51 7.50 -7.77
CA THR A 281 7.16 8.02 -8.98
C THR A 281 6.18 8.28 -10.11
N VAL A 282 5.13 7.44 -10.26
CA VAL A 282 4.06 7.66 -11.23
C VAL A 282 3.25 8.92 -10.87
N VAL A 283 2.86 9.09 -9.61
CA VAL A 283 2.20 10.32 -9.13
C VAL A 283 3.09 11.55 -9.33
N GLY A 284 4.40 11.44 -9.13
CA GLY A 284 5.36 12.51 -9.42
C GLY A 284 5.39 12.90 -10.90
N ARG A 285 5.39 11.93 -11.81
CA ARG A 285 5.29 12.18 -13.27
C ARG A 285 3.95 12.80 -13.65
N LEU A 286 2.85 12.33 -13.09
CA LEU A 286 1.51 12.87 -13.35
C LEU A 286 1.38 14.32 -12.89
N LYS A 287 1.94 14.68 -11.72
CA LYS A 287 2.03 16.08 -11.28
C LYS A 287 2.77 16.95 -12.31
N GLN A 288 3.96 16.54 -12.75
CA GLN A 288 4.71 17.26 -13.78
C GLN A 288 3.96 17.41 -15.12
N VAL A 289 3.05 16.49 -15.47
CA VAL A 289 2.18 16.63 -16.65
C VAL A 289 1.05 17.62 -16.39
N ILE A 290 0.43 17.60 -15.20
CA ILE A 290 -0.58 18.59 -14.78
C ILE A 290 0.02 20.00 -14.71
N ASP A 291 1.25 20.16 -14.21
CA ASP A 291 1.95 21.45 -14.14
C ASP A 291 2.24 22.02 -15.53
N ARG A 292 2.54 21.17 -16.52
CA ARG A 292 2.66 21.58 -17.93
C ARG A 292 1.31 21.96 -18.52
N LEU A 293 0.31 21.08 -18.41
CA LEU A 293 -1.03 21.31 -18.95
C LEU A 293 -1.70 22.56 -18.34
N THR A 294 -1.44 22.90 -17.07
CA THR A 294 -1.96 24.13 -16.47
C THR A 294 -1.22 25.38 -16.99
N HIS A 295 0.08 25.29 -17.25
CA HIS A 295 0.84 26.35 -17.93
C HIS A 295 0.37 26.55 -19.39
N ASP A 296 0.16 25.46 -20.13
CA ASP A 296 -0.31 25.51 -21.52
C ASP A 296 -1.75 26.04 -21.61
N ASN A 297 -2.65 25.62 -20.70
CA ASN A 297 -3.99 26.20 -20.58
C ASN A 297 -3.94 27.70 -20.24
N TYR A 298 -3.02 28.16 -19.40
CA TYR A 298 -2.83 29.59 -19.12
C TYR A 298 -2.36 30.35 -20.37
N ASN A 299 -1.43 29.77 -21.14
CA ASN A 299 -0.95 30.36 -22.40
C ASN A 299 -2.06 30.43 -23.47
N LEU A 300 -2.88 29.37 -23.60
CA LEU A 300 -4.06 29.35 -24.48
C LEU A 300 -5.13 30.36 -24.04
N ALA A 301 -5.42 30.45 -22.73
CA ALA A 301 -6.35 31.44 -22.20
C ALA A 301 -5.88 32.89 -22.45
N LYS A 302 -4.56 33.14 -22.38
CA LYS A 302 -3.95 34.42 -22.74
C LYS A 302 -4.07 34.71 -24.24
N ALA A 303 -3.85 33.73 -25.10
CA ALA A 303 -4.02 33.87 -26.56
C ALA A 303 -5.49 34.15 -26.93
N ASN A 304 -6.44 33.45 -26.32
CA ASN A 304 -7.88 33.68 -26.54
C ASN A 304 -8.30 35.11 -26.17
N ARG A 305 -7.85 35.63 -25.02
CA ARG A 305 -8.13 37.04 -24.63
C ARG A 305 -7.62 38.04 -25.68
N GLN A 306 -6.43 37.82 -26.25
CA GLN A 306 -5.89 38.67 -27.31
C GLN A 306 -6.71 38.57 -28.61
N ILE A 307 -7.26 37.39 -28.92
CA ILE A 307 -8.20 37.20 -30.05
C ILE A 307 -9.53 37.91 -29.77
N ASP A 308 -10.08 37.82 -28.56
CA ASP A 308 -11.31 38.51 -28.15
C ASP A 308 -11.16 40.04 -28.14
N GLU A 309 -9.99 40.55 -27.79
CA GLU A 309 -9.63 41.98 -27.86
C GLU A 309 -9.49 42.44 -29.32
N ALA A 310 -8.82 41.66 -30.16
CA ALA A 310 -8.74 41.92 -31.61
C ALA A 310 -10.11 41.83 -32.31
N TYR A 311 -10.98 40.91 -31.87
CA TYR A 311 -12.35 40.77 -32.38
C TYR A 311 -13.20 41.98 -31.99
N ARG A 312 -13.20 42.38 -30.71
CA ARG A 312 -13.89 43.59 -30.24
C ARG A 312 -13.38 44.85 -30.95
N GLY A 313 -12.06 44.98 -31.14
CA GLY A 313 -11.47 46.06 -31.94
C GLY A 313 -12.00 46.10 -33.37
N ARG A 314 -12.05 44.95 -34.06
CA ARG A 314 -12.64 44.84 -35.41
C ARG A 314 -14.13 45.19 -35.43
N GLN A 315 -14.89 44.74 -34.44
CA GLN A 315 -16.33 45.00 -34.34
C GLN A 315 -16.62 46.50 -34.13
N ILE A 316 -15.79 47.20 -33.35
CA ILE A 316 -15.83 48.66 -33.22
C ILE A 316 -15.54 49.33 -34.57
N THR A 317 -14.49 48.89 -35.29
CA THR A 317 -14.18 49.46 -36.62
C THR A 317 -15.24 49.18 -37.69
N LEU A 318 -15.96 48.05 -37.60
CA LEU A 318 -17.10 47.79 -38.48
C LEU A 318 -18.27 48.74 -38.16
N SER A 319 -18.57 48.98 -36.89
CA SER A 319 -19.59 49.93 -36.46
C SER A 319 -19.30 51.36 -36.95
N THR A 320 -18.06 51.82 -36.88
CA THR A 320 -17.68 53.16 -37.39
C THR A 320 -17.65 53.24 -38.93
N LEU A 321 -17.33 52.13 -39.62
CA LEU A 321 -17.47 52.05 -41.08
C LEU A 321 -18.93 51.97 -41.53
N GLU A 322 -19.83 51.41 -40.71
CA GLU A 322 -21.27 51.44 -40.95
C GLU A 322 -21.88 52.83 -40.75
N THR A 323 -21.53 53.56 -39.68
CA THR A 323 -22.07 54.90 -39.44
C THR A 323 -21.59 55.90 -40.49
N THR A 324 -20.32 55.80 -40.92
CA THR A 324 -19.81 56.61 -42.04
C THR A 324 -20.47 56.25 -43.37
N ASN A 325 -20.68 54.96 -43.70
CA ASN A 325 -21.45 54.58 -44.89
C ASN A 325 -22.91 55.07 -44.85
N LYS A 326 -23.55 55.09 -43.67
CA LYS A 326 -24.90 55.64 -43.49
C LYS A 326 -24.91 57.15 -43.76
N ALA A 327 -23.94 57.90 -43.25
CA ALA A 327 -23.77 59.33 -43.54
C ALA A 327 -23.53 59.62 -45.03
N MET A 328 -22.57 58.93 -45.67
CA MET A 328 -22.29 59.09 -47.11
C MET A 328 -23.51 58.77 -47.99
N ASN A 329 -24.37 57.83 -47.60
CA ASN A 329 -25.62 57.55 -48.32
C ASN A 329 -26.68 58.66 -48.13
N ILE A 330 -26.72 59.32 -46.98
CA ILE A 330 -27.61 60.48 -46.75
C ILE A 330 -27.18 61.64 -47.65
N GLU A 331 -25.90 62.03 -47.63
CA GLU A 331 -25.36 63.07 -48.52
C GLU A 331 -25.63 62.77 -50.00
N LYS A 332 -25.42 61.51 -50.42
CA LYS A 332 -25.72 61.04 -51.77
C LYS A 332 -27.20 61.17 -52.14
N VAL A 333 -28.12 60.92 -51.21
CA VAL A 333 -29.56 61.12 -51.42
C VAL A 333 -29.91 62.60 -51.50
N GLU A 334 -29.34 63.45 -50.65
CA GLU A 334 -29.53 64.90 -50.68
C GLU A 334 -29.03 65.53 -51.99
N LEU A 335 -27.82 65.15 -52.45
CA LEU A 335 -27.28 65.54 -53.74
C LEU A 335 -28.16 65.07 -54.90
N GLN A 336 -28.73 63.85 -54.85
CA GLN A 336 -29.70 63.40 -55.84
C GLN A 336 -31.00 64.21 -55.80
N GLN A 337 -31.50 64.61 -54.62
CA GLN A 337 -32.66 65.50 -54.50
C GLN A 337 -32.37 66.90 -55.06
N LEU A 338 -31.17 67.44 -54.82
CA LEU A 338 -30.74 68.73 -55.37
C LEU A 338 -30.65 68.67 -56.90
N ILE A 339 -30.06 67.60 -57.46
CA ILE A 339 -30.02 67.36 -58.92
C ILE A 339 -31.44 67.22 -59.50
N ARG A 340 -32.39 66.60 -58.78
CA ARG A 340 -33.80 66.54 -59.19
C ARG A 340 -34.45 67.93 -59.18
N ARG A 341 -34.26 68.73 -58.12
CA ARG A 341 -34.76 70.13 -58.03
C ARG A 341 -34.22 70.98 -59.19
N LEU A 342 -32.90 70.98 -59.41
CA LEU A 342 -32.26 71.73 -60.51
C LEU A 342 -32.73 71.27 -61.90
N LYS A 343 -33.01 69.97 -62.10
CA LYS A 343 -33.62 69.46 -63.35
C LYS A 343 -35.06 69.95 -63.54
N CYS A 344 -35.86 70.05 -62.48
CA CYS A 344 -37.21 70.60 -62.54
C CYS A 344 -37.20 72.12 -62.80
N GLU A 345 -36.33 72.88 -62.12
CA GLU A 345 -36.12 74.29 -62.40
C GLU A 345 -35.68 74.53 -63.84
N ARG A 346 -34.74 73.73 -64.35
CA ARG A 346 -34.29 73.83 -65.75
C ARG A 346 -35.47 73.60 -66.70
N LYS A 347 -36.27 72.55 -66.51
CA LYS A 347 -37.49 72.32 -67.31
C LYS A 347 -38.48 73.49 -67.24
N SER A 348 -38.63 74.13 -66.08
CA SER A 348 -39.48 75.32 -65.93
C SER A 348 -38.92 76.53 -66.68
N LYS A 349 -37.62 76.79 -66.56
CA LYS A 349 -36.89 77.83 -67.32
C LYS A 349 -36.95 77.56 -68.83
N ASP A 350 -36.81 76.31 -69.26
CA ASP A 350 -36.94 75.88 -70.66
C ASP A 350 -38.40 76.07 -71.16
N PHE A 351 -39.42 75.80 -70.34
CA PHE A 351 -40.83 76.07 -70.69
C PHE A 351 -41.10 77.57 -70.84
N VAL A 352 -40.62 78.39 -69.90
CA VAL A 352 -40.73 79.86 -69.95
C VAL A 352 -39.97 80.42 -71.16
N PHE A 353 -38.76 79.93 -71.45
CA PHE A 353 -37.99 80.31 -72.64
C PHE A 353 -38.72 79.94 -73.94
N ASN A 354 -39.31 78.75 -74.02
CA ASN A 354 -40.13 78.35 -75.18
C ASN A 354 -41.43 79.16 -75.29
N GLN A 355 -42.05 79.55 -74.17
CA GLN A 355 -43.20 80.45 -74.16
C GLN A 355 -42.80 81.86 -74.62
N LEU A 356 -41.65 82.38 -74.16
CA LEU A 356 -41.09 83.64 -74.66
C LEU A 356 -40.73 83.55 -76.14
N ASN A 357 -40.11 82.48 -76.63
CA ASN A 357 -39.76 82.33 -78.05
C ASN A 357 -41.01 82.25 -78.93
N ARG A 358 -42.07 81.55 -78.50
CA ARG A 358 -43.39 81.59 -79.16
C ARG A 358 -43.98 83.00 -79.13
N ARG A 359 -43.87 83.71 -78.00
CA ARG A 359 -44.31 85.10 -77.86
C ARG A 359 -43.48 86.07 -78.72
N PHE A 360 -42.18 85.84 -78.90
CA PHE A 360 -41.29 86.58 -79.81
C PHE A 360 -41.58 86.28 -81.28
N HIS A 361 -41.90 85.04 -81.65
CA HIS A 361 -42.35 84.71 -83.02
C HIS A 361 -43.71 85.34 -83.32
N LEU A 362 -44.64 85.33 -82.35
CA LEU A 362 -45.92 86.02 -82.47
C LEU A 362 -45.76 87.55 -82.46
N LEU A 363 -44.81 88.10 -81.69
CA LEU A 363 -44.45 89.52 -81.71
C LEU A 363 -43.71 89.91 -82.98
N SER A 364 -42.92 89.03 -83.61
CA SER A 364 -42.26 89.26 -84.89
C SER A 364 -43.28 89.26 -86.03
N LYS A 365 -44.19 88.27 -86.06
CA LYS A 365 -45.36 88.30 -86.98
C LYS A 365 -46.23 89.53 -86.74
N LYS A 366 -46.50 89.89 -85.47
CA LYS A 366 -47.20 91.15 -85.15
C LYS A 366 -46.37 92.39 -85.50
N ASN A 367 -45.04 92.36 -85.44
CA ASN A 367 -44.19 93.50 -85.80
C ASN A 367 -44.20 93.72 -87.31
N ASN A 368 -44.15 92.65 -88.12
CA ASN A 368 -44.33 92.75 -89.56
C ASN A 368 -45.73 93.28 -89.89
N ASN A 369 -46.77 92.74 -89.26
CA ASN A 369 -48.15 93.25 -89.40
C ASN A 369 -48.31 94.68 -88.86
N LEU A 370 -47.54 95.09 -87.86
CA LEU A 370 -47.49 96.46 -87.31
C LEU A 370 -46.59 97.39 -88.10
N ILE A 371 -45.69 96.91 -88.97
CA ILE A 371 -45.04 97.73 -89.99
C ILE A 371 -46.05 98.02 -91.11
N SER A 372 -46.78 97.00 -91.58
CA SER A 372 -47.91 97.18 -92.50
C SER A 372 -49.00 98.08 -91.91
N GLN A 373 -49.38 97.87 -90.64
CA GLN A 373 -50.37 98.71 -89.96
C GLN A 373 -49.80 100.06 -89.51
N LYS A 374 -48.49 100.24 -89.27
CA LYS A 374 -47.90 101.58 -89.05
C LYS A 374 -48.04 102.41 -90.31
N ASN A 375 -47.79 101.85 -91.49
CA ASN A 375 -48.02 102.56 -92.76
C ASN A 375 -49.50 102.94 -92.98
N PHE A 376 -50.44 102.20 -92.38
CA PHE A 376 -51.89 102.47 -92.44
C PHE A 376 -52.39 103.40 -91.29
N LEU A 377 -51.80 103.31 -90.11
CA LEU A 377 -52.21 104.03 -88.89
C LEU A 377 -51.40 105.30 -88.64
N ASN A 378 -50.25 105.51 -89.28
CA ASN A 378 -49.61 106.83 -89.34
C ASN A 378 -50.57 107.86 -89.99
N ASN A 379 -51.45 107.39 -90.87
CA ASN A 379 -52.52 108.16 -91.50
C ASN A 379 -53.80 108.25 -90.62
N LYS A 380 -53.77 107.76 -89.37
CA LYS A 380 -54.96 107.64 -88.50
C LYS A 380 -54.72 107.98 -87.02
N VAL A 381 -53.47 107.92 -86.53
CA VAL A 381 -53.05 108.34 -85.18
C VAL A 381 -53.28 109.84 -84.97
N THR A 382 -53.10 110.65 -86.03
CA THR A 382 -53.48 112.07 -86.11
C THR A 382 -54.93 112.36 -85.69
N GLY A 383 -55.83 111.37 -85.69
CA GLY A 383 -57.23 111.51 -85.29
C GLY A 383 -57.57 111.04 -83.87
N LEU A 384 -56.68 110.33 -83.15
CA LEU A 384 -57.05 109.59 -81.92
C LEU A 384 -56.22 109.90 -80.67
N GLU A 385 -55.17 110.71 -80.76
CA GLU A 385 -54.40 111.18 -79.60
C GLU A 385 -55.25 111.98 -78.57
N LYS A 386 -56.45 112.45 -78.96
CA LYS A 386 -57.34 113.27 -78.12
C LYS A 386 -58.17 112.50 -77.08
N ASN A 387 -58.29 111.17 -77.15
CA ASN A 387 -59.35 110.43 -76.44
C ASN A 387 -58.88 109.53 -75.27
N MET A 388 -57.58 109.46 -74.95
CA MET A 388 -57.01 108.46 -74.02
C MET A 388 -56.50 109.02 -72.67
N LEU A 389 -57.10 110.12 -72.19
CA LEU A 389 -56.67 110.82 -70.95
C LEU A 389 -57.66 110.75 -69.77
N ALA A 390 -58.77 110.00 -69.87
CA ALA A 390 -59.97 110.24 -69.05
C ALA A 390 -60.44 109.14 -68.07
N LEU A 391 -59.83 107.95 -68.02
CA LEU A 391 -60.45 106.77 -67.36
C LEU A 391 -59.51 105.93 -66.45
N THR A 392 -58.91 106.54 -65.42
CA THR A 392 -57.94 105.84 -64.52
C THR A 392 -58.11 106.08 -63.01
N THR A 393 -59.20 106.69 -62.54
CA THR A 393 -59.25 107.33 -61.19
C THR A 393 -60.41 106.95 -60.23
N LYS A 394 -61.14 105.84 -60.43
CA LYS A 394 -62.40 105.57 -59.68
C LYS A 394 -62.59 104.24 -58.91
N LEU A 395 -61.56 103.39 -58.73
CA LEU A 395 -61.77 102.03 -58.19
C LEU A 395 -61.52 101.83 -56.67
N ASN A 396 -60.79 102.72 -55.99
CA ASN A 396 -60.12 102.39 -54.72
C ASN A 396 -60.92 102.67 -53.41
N GLY A 397 -62.26 102.67 -53.45
CA GLY A 397 -63.08 103.27 -52.37
C GLY A 397 -63.73 102.37 -51.30
N ILE A 398 -63.91 101.07 -51.55
CA ILE A 398 -65.00 100.29 -50.89
C ILE A 398 -64.58 99.41 -49.69
N VAL A 399 -63.28 99.31 -49.37
CA VAL A 399 -62.76 98.19 -48.53
C VAL A 399 -63.12 98.25 -47.04
N HIS A 400 -63.01 99.40 -46.36
CA HIS A 400 -62.81 99.42 -44.90
C HIS A 400 -64.03 99.12 -44.01
N ILE A 401 -65.28 99.32 -44.45
CA ILE A 401 -66.45 99.22 -43.55
C ILE A 401 -66.75 97.75 -43.13
N LYS A 402 -66.16 96.76 -43.81
CA LYS A 402 -66.41 95.33 -43.56
C LYS A 402 -65.73 94.78 -42.29
N GLU A 403 -64.70 95.45 -41.78
CA GLU A 403 -63.70 94.82 -40.89
C GLU A 403 -64.13 94.74 -39.41
N GLU A 404 -65.15 95.49 -39.00
CA GLU A 404 -65.52 95.63 -37.58
C GLU A 404 -66.47 94.56 -37.05
N ALA A 405 -67.49 94.16 -37.82
CA ALA A 405 -68.47 93.15 -37.40
C ALA A 405 -67.85 91.77 -37.09
N VAL A 406 -66.71 91.44 -37.71
CA VAL A 406 -66.02 90.16 -37.56
C VAL A 406 -65.48 89.96 -36.14
N ARG A 407 -65.12 91.04 -35.42
CA ARG A 407 -64.32 90.96 -34.17
C ARG A 407 -65.08 90.46 -32.93
N VAL A 408 -66.41 90.36 -32.99
CA VAL A 408 -67.23 89.80 -31.89
C VAL A 408 -67.56 88.33 -32.14
N GLN A 409 -67.86 87.96 -33.39
CA GLN A 409 -68.18 86.58 -33.78
C GLN A 409 -67.01 85.62 -33.50
N THR A 410 -65.77 86.07 -33.66
CA THR A 410 -64.57 85.25 -33.45
C THR A 410 -64.35 84.81 -32.01
N LYS A 411 -64.83 85.54 -31.00
CA LYS A 411 -64.61 85.17 -29.58
C LYS A 411 -65.48 84.00 -29.13
N LEU A 412 -66.80 84.08 -29.34
CA LEU A 412 -67.70 82.97 -28.98
C LEU A 412 -67.47 81.72 -29.84
N GLN A 413 -66.97 81.89 -31.08
CA GLN A 413 -66.51 80.77 -31.90
C GLN A 413 -65.27 80.09 -31.29
N ALA A 414 -64.36 80.83 -30.66
CA ALA A 414 -63.14 80.27 -30.08
C ALA A 414 -63.42 79.35 -28.88
N ASP A 415 -64.30 79.75 -27.97
CA ASP A 415 -64.63 78.95 -26.77
C ASP A 415 -65.39 77.66 -27.13
N LEU A 416 -66.31 77.74 -28.10
CA LEU A 416 -67.02 76.56 -28.62
C LEU A 416 -66.05 75.61 -29.36
N ASN A 417 -65.14 76.17 -30.16
CA ASN A 417 -64.08 75.40 -30.82
C ASN A 417 -63.18 74.72 -29.76
N HIS A 418 -62.78 75.41 -28.69
CA HIS A 418 -61.88 74.83 -27.69
C HIS A 418 -62.48 73.60 -26.98
N GLN A 419 -63.77 73.61 -26.63
CA GLN A 419 -64.41 72.40 -26.09
C GLN A 419 -64.62 71.31 -27.15
N SER A 420 -64.90 71.68 -28.40
CA SER A 420 -64.90 70.75 -29.53
C SER A 420 -63.53 70.09 -29.72
N ASP A 421 -62.43 70.85 -29.59
CA ASP A 421 -61.05 70.38 -29.75
C ASP A 421 -60.62 69.43 -28.63
N VAL A 422 -61.08 69.64 -27.39
CA VAL A 422 -60.85 68.72 -26.26
C VAL A 422 -61.66 67.42 -26.42
N VAL A 423 -62.90 67.50 -26.91
CA VAL A 423 -63.68 66.28 -27.23
C VAL A 423 -63.11 65.56 -28.46
N ALA A 424 -62.57 66.30 -29.43
CA ALA A 424 -61.90 65.74 -30.60
C ALA A 424 -60.57 65.08 -30.23
N SER A 425 -59.74 65.69 -29.36
CA SER A 425 -58.47 65.12 -28.91
C SER A 425 -58.70 63.84 -28.10
N LEU A 426 -59.65 63.83 -27.15
CA LEU A 426 -59.99 62.62 -26.40
C LEU A 426 -60.55 61.50 -27.30
N ARG A 427 -61.32 61.84 -28.35
CA ARG A 427 -61.78 60.86 -29.37
C ARG A 427 -60.63 60.37 -30.26
N TYR A 428 -59.69 61.25 -30.61
CA TYR A 428 -58.50 60.94 -31.39
C TYR A 428 -57.53 60.06 -30.62
N ASP A 429 -57.33 60.31 -29.32
CA ASP A 429 -56.56 59.44 -28.43
C ASP A 429 -57.24 58.08 -28.24
N LEU A 430 -58.56 58.02 -28.07
CA LEU A 430 -59.29 56.74 -28.02
C LEU A 430 -59.19 55.97 -29.36
N LEU A 431 -59.20 56.67 -30.49
CA LEU A 431 -58.99 56.10 -31.82
C LEU A 431 -57.54 55.59 -31.97
N ILE A 432 -56.55 56.34 -31.50
CA ILE A 432 -55.13 55.94 -31.48
C ILE A 432 -54.89 54.74 -30.56
N GLN A 433 -55.48 54.68 -29.37
CA GLN A 433 -55.30 53.53 -28.49
C GLN A 433 -56.01 52.29 -29.04
N ARG A 434 -57.16 52.45 -29.73
CA ARG A 434 -57.77 51.36 -30.52
C ARG A 434 -56.91 50.96 -31.72
N SER A 435 -56.34 51.90 -32.46
CA SER A 435 -55.44 51.58 -33.58
C SER A 435 -54.18 50.89 -33.09
N ARG A 436 -53.57 51.34 -31.99
CA ARG A 436 -52.42 50.68 -31.33
C ARG A 436 -52.74 49.27 -30.84
N LEU A 437 -53.91 49.06 -30.23
CA LEU A 437 -54.36 47.70 -29.88
C LEU A 437 -54.54 46.82 -31.12
N GLN A 438 -55.10 47.38 -32.20
CA GLN A 438 -55.27 46.67 -33.47
C GLN A 438 -53.93 46.44 -34.20
N ASP A 439 -52.97 47.37 -34.11
CA ASP A 439 -51.60 47.25 -34.62
C ASP A 439 -50.80 46.22 -33.83
N VAL A 440 -50.98 46.15 -32.50
CA VAL A 440 -50.40 45.11 -31.65
C VAL A 440 -51.01 43.75 -31.97
N GLN A 441 -52.33 43.66 -32.16
CA GLN A 441 -53.00 42.44 -32.60
C GLN A 441 -52.48 41.99 -33.99
N ILE A 442 -52.40 42.92 -34.94
CA ILE A 442 -51.87 42.67 -36.29
C ILE A 442 -50.37 42.32 -36.23
N MET A 443 -49.59 42.89 -35.32
CA MET A 443 -48.19 42.50 -35.10
C MET A 443 -48.05 41.13 -34.44
N LEU A 444 -48.98 40.75 -33.55
CA LEU A 444 -49.05 39.40 -32.99
C LEU A 444 -49.42 38.38 -34.08
N ASP A 445 -50.43 38.67 -34.91
CA ASP A 445 -50.85 37.82 -36.02
C ASP A 445 -49.76 37.73 -37.11
N ARG A 446 -49.01 38.81 -37.35
CA ARG A 446 -47.81 38.82 -38.21
C ARG A 446 -46.65 38.03 -37.58
N ALA A 447 -46.46 38.10 -36.26
CA ALA A 447 -45.42 37.33 -35.57
C ALA A 447 -45.73 35.83 -35.58
N ASN A 448 -47.00 35.46 -35.38
CA ASN A 448 -47.48 34.09 -35.47
C ASN A 448 -47.32 33.56 -36.91
N LYS A 449 -47.79 34.30 -37.93
CA LYS A 449 -47.55 33.91 -39.34
C LYS A 449 -46.08 33.85 -39.71
N ALA A 450 -45.26 34.76 -39.17
CA ALA A 450 -43.81 34.69 -39.35
C ALA A 450 -43.21 33.45 -38.65
N LEU A 451 -43.74 33.02 -37.51
CA LEU A 451 -43.38 31.77 -36.83
C LEU A 451 -43.79 30.56 -37.68
N ASP A 452 -45.04 30.50 -38.17
CA ASP A 452 -45.54 29.45 -39.07
C ASP A 452 -44.67 29.35 -40.34
N GLU A 453 -44.35 30.48 -40.97
CA GLU A 453 -43.43 30.51 -42.12
C GLU A 453 -42.00 30.10 -41.75
N LYS A 454 -41.56 30.30 -40.49
CA LYS A 454 -40.22 29.88 -40.03
C LYS A 454 -40.21 28.39 -39.72
N GLU A 455 -41.27 27.83 -39.15
CA GLU A 455 -41.44 26.38 -38.98
C GLU A 455 -41.56 25.66 -40.32
N ALA A 456 -42.36 26.20 -41.26
CA ALA A 456 -42.42 25.69 -42.63
C ALA A 456 -41.06 25.78 -43.35
N ARG A 457 -40.30 26.87 -43.14
CA ARG A 457 -38.91 26.97 -43.62
C ARG A 457 -37.97 25.99 -42.92
N ILE A 458 -38.12 25.72 -41.63
CA ILE A 458 -37.32 24.72 -40.91
C ILE A 458 -37.65 23.31 -41.42
N GLN A 459 -38.92 22.99 -41.66
CA GLN A 459 -39.32 21.72 -42.29
C GLN A 459 -38.76 21.59 -43.71
N LYS A 460 -38.78 22.67 -44.51
CA LYS A 460 -38.18 22.68 -45.86
C LYS A 460 -36.66 22.51 -45.79
N ILE A 461 -35.96 23.26 -44.93
CA ILE A 461 -34.52 23.15 -44.71
C ILE A 461 -34.14 21.75 -44.18
N ASN A 462 -34.99 21.11 -43.37
CA ASN A 462 -34.76 19.74 -42.90
C ASN A 462 -34.94 18.70 -44.04
N LYS A 463 -35.86 18.92 -44.98
CA LYS A 463 -35.99 18.11 -46.21
C LYS A 463 -34.79 18.33 -47.13
N GLU A 464 -34.48 19.58 -47.45
CA GLU A 464 -33.30 19.97 -48.25
C GLU A 464 -31.99 19.44 -47.62
N LYS A 465 -31.85 19.47 -46.29
CA LYS A 465 -30.72 18.87 -45.58
C LYS A 465 -30.70 17.34 -45.72
N HIS A 466 -31.85 16.67 -45.69
CA HIS A 466 -31.92 15.22 -45.87
C HIS A 466 -31.61 14.83 -47.32
N GLU A 467 -32.14 15.57 -48.29
CA GLU A 467 -31.84 15.46 -49.72
C GLU A 467 -30.33 15.67 -49.97
N VAL A 468 -29.75 16.79 -49.52
CA VAL A 468 -28.30 17.07 -49.60
C VAL A 468 -27.46 16.03 -48.83
N GLN A 469 -27.97 15.43 -47.76
CA GLN A 469 -27.26 14.35 -47.05
C GLN A 469 -27.32 13.02 -47.82
N MET A 470 -28.41 12.74 -48.53
CA MET A 470 -28.53 11.60 -49.45
C MET A 470 -27.64 11.81 -50.69
N GLU A 471 -27.73 12.96 -51.35
CA GLU A 471 -26.83 13.38 -52.44
C GLU A 471 -25.36 13.31 -52.02
N SER A 472 -25.01 13.81 -50.83
CA SER A 472 -23.64 13.71 -50.28
C SER A 472 -23.20 12.25 -50.08
N SER A 473 -24.11 11.35 -49.67
CA SER A 473 -23.81 9.92 -49.58
C SER A 473 -23.64 9.23 -50.95
N GLU A 474 -24.33 9.73 -51.99
CA GLU A 474 -24.24 9.23 -53.36
C GLU A 474 -23.00 9.78 -54.07
N LEU A 475 -22.68 11.06 -53.85
CA LEU A 475 -21.43 11.68 -54.24
C LEU A 475 -20.25 11.01 -53.53
N SER A 476 -20.37 10.63 -52.25
CA SER A 476 -19.32 9.88 -51.55
C SER A 476 -19.10 8.49 -52.17
N ARG A 477 -20.17 7.71 -52.44
CA ARG A 477 -20.06 6.44 -53.18
C ARG A 477 -19.51 6.62 -54.60
N SER A 478 -19.87 7.71 -55.28
CA SER A 478 -19.35 8.06 -56.61
C SER A 478 -17.86 8.42 -56.54
N ILE A 479 -17.44 9.15 -55.50
CA ILE A 479 -16.03 9.46 -55.19
C ILE A 479 -15.26 8.17 -54.90
N GLU A 480 -15.74 7.25 -54.06
CA GLU A 480 -15.10 5.95 -53.81
C GLU A 480 -14.92 5.15 -55.12
N ILE A 481 -15.94 5.11 -55.98
CA ILE A 481 -15.88 4.48 -57.30
C ILE A 481 -14.90 5.19 -58.25
N LEU A 482 -14.79 6.52 -58.17
CA LEU A 482 -13.85 7.33 -58.96
C LEU A 482 -12.42 7.21 -58.43
N GLU A 483 -12.21 7.12 -57.12
CA GLU A 483 -10.93 6.88 -56.46
C GLU A 483 -10.41 5.48 -56.80
N ALA A 484 -11.26 4.46 -56.79
CA ALA A 484 -10.91 3.13 -57.30
C ALA A 484 -10.49 3.18 -58.79
N LYS A 485 -11.23 3.93 -59.64
CA LYS A 485 -10.87 4.15 -61.05
C LYS A 485 -9.58 4.97 -61.21
N ILE A 486 -9.30 5.91 -60.30
CA ILE A 486 -8.06 6.69 -60.25
C ILE A 486 -6.89 5.81 -59.80
N LEU A 487 -7.06 4.91 -58.84
CA LEU A 487 -6.04 3.93 -58.44
C LEU A 487 -5.65 3.01 -59.62
N VAL A 488 -6.64 2.46 -60.34
CA VAL A 488 -6.38 1.67 -61.56
C VAL A 488 -5.72 2.51 -62.66
N LYS A 489 -6.16 3.76 -62.88
CA LYS A 489 -5.54 4.66 -63.87
C LYS A 489 -4.14 5.14 -63.46
N THR A 490 -3.87 5.38 -62.19
CA THR A 490 -2.55 5.81 -61.69
C THR A 490 -1.54 4.67 -61.69
N ALA A 491 -1.97 3.43 -61.40
CA ALA A 491 -1.17 2.25 -61.70
C ALA A 491 -0.81 2.18 -63.19
N LYS A 492 -1.82 2.28 -64.08
CA LYS A 492 -1.59 2.28 -65.54
C LYS A 492 -0.73 3.46 -66.03
N ILE A 493 -0.81 4.63 -65.39
CA ILE A 493 0.06 5.79 -65.64
C ILE A 493 1.48 5.52 -65.12
N LYS A 494 1.67 4.81 -64.01
CA LYS A 494 2.99 4.40 -63.52
C LYS A 494 3.66 3.43 -64.51
N ASP A 495 2.93 2.45 -65.00
CA ASP A 495 3.43 1.51 -66.02
C ASP A 495 3.76 2.22 -67.34
N LEU A 496 2.91 3.16 -67.78
CA LEU A 496 3.15 3.97 -68.97
C LEU A 496 4.30 4.97 -68.77
N LYS A 497 4.49 5.52 -67.56
CA LYS A 497 5.67 6.35 -67.24
C LYS A 497 6.95 5.53 -67.29
N GLN A 498 6.99 4.33 -66.70
CA GLN A 498 8.16 3.46 -66.78
C GLN A 498 8.51 3.08 -68.24
N LYS A 499 7.49 2.88 -69.10
CA LYS A 499 7.70 2.67 -70.54
C LYS A 499 8.15 3.95 -71.27
N LEU A 500 7.61 5.10 -70.91
CA LEU A 500 8.01 6.41 -71.44
C LEU A 500 9.45 6.75 -71.05
N ASP A 501 9.82 6.60 -69.78
CA ASP A 501 11.18 6.83 -69.27
C ASP A 501 12.21 5.94 -69.99
N ALA A 502 11.87 4.67 -70.25
CA ALA A 502 12.69 3.76 -71.05
C ALA A 502 12.87 4.24 -72.51
N GLN A 503 11.77 4.66 -73.17
CA GLN A 503 11.83 5.23 -74.53
C GLN A 503 12.54 6.58 -74.58
N GLN A 504 12.41 7.40 -73.53
CA GLN A 504 13.04 8.70 -73.41
C GLN A 504 14.55 8.56 -73.15
N GLN A 505 14.98 7.52 -72.43
CA GLN A 505 16.39 7.14 -72.35
C GLN A 505 16.96 6.63 -73.69
N SER A 506 16.19 5.95 -74.54
CA SER A 506 16.65 5.65 -75.92
C SER A 506 16.67 6.89 -76.81
N TYR A 507 15.68 7.77 -76.71
CA TYR A 507 15.63 9.02 -77.48
C TYR A 507 16.79 9.96 -77.13
N MET A 508 17.13 10.11 -75.85
CA MET A 508 18.25 10.96 -75.41
C MET A 508 19.62 10.45 -75.91
N LYS A 509 19.76 9.14 -76.16
CA LYS A 509 20.96 8.56 -76.81
C LYS A 509 21.03 8.96 -78.29
N ALA A 510 19.90 8.90 -79.01
CA ALA A 510 19.81 9.31 -80.41
C ALA A 510 19.96 10.84 -80.59
N LYS A 511 19.37 11.67 -79.72
CA LYS A 511 19.46 13.14 -79.78
C LYS A 511 20.90 13.63 -79.71
N LYS A 512 21.72 13.06 -78.82
CA LYS A 512 23.16 13.37 -78.72
C LYS A 512 23.96 13.06 -80.00
N GLN A 513 23.51 12.11 -80.82
CA GLN A 513 24.17 11.77 -82.08
C GLN A 513 23.80 12.79 -83.19
N LEU A 514 22.60 13.38 -83.14
CA LEU A 514 22.16 14.41 -84.09
C LEU A 514 22.68 15.81 -83.76
N GLU A 515 22.88 16.14 -82.48
CA GLU A 515 23.38 17.46 -82.07
C GLU A 515 24.80 17.75 -82.59
N ILE A 516 25.66 16.72 -82.65
CA ILE A 516 27.01 16.80 -83.22
C ILE A 516 26.95 17.16 -84.71
N MET A 517 26.07 16.50 -85.48
CA MET A 517 25.90 16.76 -86.92
C MET A 517 25.35 18.16 -87.22
N HIS A 518 24.58 18.76 -86.31
CA HIS A 518 23.97 20.07 -86.56
C HIS A 518 24.98 21.22 -86.40
N THR A 519 25.90 21.13 -85.42
CA THR A 519 26.87 22.20 -85.13
C THR A 519 27.83 22.48 -86.28
N GLU A 520 28.12 21.49 -87.12
CA GLU A 520 28.99 21.65 -88.30
C GLU A 520 28.30 22.42 -89.45
N LYS A 521 26.97 22.33 -89.58
CA LYS A 521 26.21 23.01 -90.64
C LYS A 521 26.14 24.54 -90.42
N THR A 522 25.86 24.96 -89.19
CA THR A 522 25.48 26.35 -88.86
C THR A 522 26.61 27.38 -88.95
N LEU A 523 27.84 26.97 -89.26
CA LEU A 523 28.99 27.88 -89.38
C LEU A 523 29.03 28.64 -90.72
N VAL A 524 28.32 28.16 -91.76
CA VAL A 524 28.46 28.66 -93.14
C VAL A 524 27.44 29.73 -93.50
N GLU A 525 26.23 29.67 -92.93
CA GLU A 525 25.06 30.44 -93.39
C GLU A 525 25.11 31.96 -93.03
N ASN A 526 25.90 32.36 -92.02
CA ASN A 526 25.89 33.73 -91.45
C ASN A 526 26.79 34.77 -92.17
N SER A 527 27.13 34.56 -93.44
CA SER A 527 28.15 35.37 -94.15
C SER A 527 27.62 36.39 -95.17
N MET A 528 26.31 36.42 -95.46
CA MET A 528 25.71 37.38 -96.41
C MET A 528 24.35 37.91 -95.96
N GLU A 529 24.28 39.20 -95.56
CA GLU A 529 23.13 40.11 -95.81
C GLU A 529 23.43 41.56 -95.35
N LEU A 530 24.31 42.26 -96.08
CA LEU A 530 24.83 43.60 -95.71
C LEU A 530 24.40 44.67 -96.74
N CYS A 531 23.11 45.04 -96.75
CA CYS A 531 22.56 46.15 -97.53
C CYS A 531 21.21 46.64 -96.93
N GLY A 532 20.99 47.90 -96.52
CA GLY A 532 21.86 49.08 -96.47
C GLY A 532 21.35 50.30 -97.25
N ARG A 533 20.32 50.16 -98.10
CA ARG A 533 20.01 51.16 -99.16
C ARG A 533 18.70 51.95 -99.05
N ASP A 534 17.62 51.46 -98.45
CA ASP A 534 16.33 52.19 -98.43
C ASP A 534 16.27 53.45 -97.53
N ARG A 535 17.37 53.75 -96.82
CA ARG A 535 17.55 54.86 -95.86
C ARG A 535 17.11 56.24 -96.37
N GLN A 536 17.09 56.51 -97.68
CA GLN A 536 16.73 57.82 -98.24
C GLN A 536 15.22 58.11 -98.29
N LYS A 537 14.34 57.10 -98.30
CA LYS A 537 12.88 57.31 -98.39
C LYS A 537 12.27 57.91 -97.11
N LEU A 538 12.99 57.87 -95.99
CA LEU A 538 12.49 58.25 -94.65
C LEU A 538 12.47 59.76 -94.39
N GLN A 539 13.33 60.55 -95.05
CA GLN A 539 13.54 61.96 -94.66
C GLN A 539 12.36 62.89 -94.95
N SER A 540 11.59 62.69 -96.02
CA SER A 540 10.42 63.53 -96.34
C SER A 540 9.19 63.20 -95.50
N LEU A 541 9.04 61.93 -95.09
CA LEU A 541 7.98 61.49 -94.18
C LEU A 541 8.18 62.06 -92.76
N ASN A 542 9.44 62.18 -92.34
CA ASN A 542 9.87 62.62 -91.01
C ASN A 542 9.25 63.96 -90.57
N GLY A 543 9.13 64.94 -91.49
CA GLY A 543 8.61 66.28 -91.14
C GLY A 543 7.13 66.28 -90.73
N LYS A 544 6.28 65.49 -91.38
CA LYS A 544 4.86 65.35 -91.02
C LYS A 544 4.69 64.43 -89.80
N LEU A 545 5.53 63.38 -89.72
CA LEU A 545 5.58 62.52 -88.54
C LEU A 545 5.95 63.30 -87.27
N SER A 546 6.95 64.20 -87.27
CA SER A 546 7.38 64.94 -86.07
C SER A 546 6.26 65.67 -85.31
N PHE A 547 5.26 66.21 -86.00
CA PHE A 547 4.13 66.87 -85.32
C PHE A 547 3.19 65.86 -84.68
N GLN A 548 2.83 64.78 -85.39
CA GLN A 548 2.05 63.67 -84.83
C GLN A 548 2.81 62.95 -83.71
N ILE A 549 4.13 62.78 -83.83
CA ILE A 549 5.00 62.21 -82.82
C ILE A 549 4.94 63.05 -81.55
N THR A 550 5.06 64.38 -81.61
CA THR A 550 4.95 65.23 -80.40
C THR A 550 3.60 65.05 -79.68
N GLN A 551 2.49 64.98 -80.42
CA GLN A 551 1.16 64.75 -79.86
C GLN A 551 0.99 63.34 -79.28
N MET A 552 1.44 62.32 -80.02
CA MET A 552 1.40 60.91 -79.58
C MET A 552 2.34 60.67 -78.39
N CYS A 553 3.50 61.34 -78.31
CA CYS A 553 4.42 61.26 -77.17
C CYS A 553 3.81 61.82 -75.89
N GLN A 554 2.98 62.88 -75.96
CA GLN A 554 2.25 63.35 -74.78
C GLN A 554 1.18 62.34 -74.32
N GLN A 555 0.46 61.71 -75.27
CA GLN A 555 -0.51 60.65 -74.95
C GLN A 555 0.16 59.35 -74.46
N LEU A 556 1.32 58.99 -75.03
CA LEU A 556 2.14 57.89 -74.54
C LEU A 556 2.66 58.19 -73.13
N ALA A 557 3.12 59.40 -72.84
CA ALA A 557 3.56 59.77 -71.50
C ALA A 557 2.42 59.73 -70.46
N THR A 558 1.18 60.10 -70.80
CA THR A 558 0.03 59.90 -69.90
C THR A 558 -0.27 58.42 -69.72
N ASN A 559 -0.30 57.64 -70.81
CA ASN A 559 -0.60 56.22 -70.79
C ASN A 559 0.50 55.41 -70.05
N GLU A 560 1.77 55.78 -70.16
CA GLU A 560 2.88 55.21 -69.39
C GLU A 560 2.74 55.49 -67.91
N ASN A 561 2.30 56.69 -67.51
CA ASN A 561 2.04 57.01 -66.11
C ASN A 561 0.86 56.19 -65.55
N GLU A 562 -0.21 56.01 -66.33
CA GLU A 562 -1.33 55.13 -65.96
C GLU A 562 -0.93 53.65 -65.92
N MET A 563 -0.19 53.16 -66.90
CA MET A 563 0.35 51.78 -66.92
C MET A 563 1.32 51.54 -65.77
N ASN A 564 2.16 52.50 -65.40
CA ASN A 564 3.02 52.42 -64.22
C ASN A 564 2.22 52.42 -62.90
N LEU A 565 1.08 53.12 -62.85
CA LEU A 565 0.18 53.09 -61.69
C LEU A 565 -0.58 51.75 -61.61
N GLN A 566 -1.02 51.20 -62.74
CA GLN A 566 -1.64 49.88 -62.82
C GLN A 566 -0.63 48.77 -62.51
N SER A 567 0.61 48.86 -62.99
CA SER A 567 1.70 47.93 -62.66
C SER A 567 1.96 47.87 -61.15
N LYS A 568 2.13 49.03 -60.50
CA LYS A 568 2.24 49.13 -59.03
C LYS A 568 1.01 48.59 -58.29
N ARG A 569 -0.18 48.66 -58.90
CA ARG A 569 -1.42 48.07 -58.35
C ARG A 569 -1.43 46.55 -58.49
N ILE A 570 -0.92 46.01 -59.59
CA ILE A 570 -0.73 44.58 -59.82
C ILE A 570 0.30 44.04 -58.83
N ASP A 571 1.50 44.66 -58.71
CA ASP A 571 2.52 44.28 -57.73
C ASP A 571 1.96 44.22 -56.30
N HIS A 572 1.13 45.19 -55.91
CA HIS A 572 0.51 45.20 -54.60
C HIS A 572 -0.48 44.04 -54.40
N LEU A 573 -1.28 43.72 -55.42
CA LEU A 573 -2.21 42.58 -55.39
C LEU A 573 -1.46 41.24 -55.39
N ASP A 574 -0.36 41.14 -56.14
CA ASP A 574 0.48 39.95 -56.22
C ASP A 574 1.18 39.64 -54.89
N ASN A 575 1.64 40.68 -54.20
CA ASN A 575 2.20 40.56 -52.85
C ASN A 575 1.13 40.19 -51.80
N LEU A 576 -0.09 40.71 -51.93
CA LEU A 576 -1.24 40.29 -51.10
C LEU A 576 -1.64 38.82 -51.39
N LEU A 577 -1.62 38.39 -52.64
CA LEU A 577 -1.86 37.00 -53.05
C LEU A 577 -0.83 36.07 -52.43
N LYS A 578 0.47 36.37 -52.58
CA LYS A 578 1.58 35.62 -51.96
C LYS A 578 1.44 35.55 -50.44
N HIS A 579 1.07 36.65 -49.78
CA HIS A 579 0.80 36.64 -48.33
C HIS A 579 -0.38 35.73 -47.97
N LYS A 580 -1.49 35.77 -48.71
CA LYS A 580 -2.67 34.92 -48.44
C LYS A 580 -2.41 33.45 -48.75
N GLN A 581 -1.61 33.16 -49.77
CA GLN A 581 -1.18 31.82 -50.13
C GLN A 581 -0.23 31.23 -49.07
N ASN A 582 0.68 32.03 -48.51
CA ASN A 582 1.51 31.63 -47.36
C ASN A 582 0.67 31.39 -46.09
N GLU A 583 -0.35 32.22 -45.84
CA GLU A 583 -1.33 32.03 -44.78
C GLU A 583 -2.11 30.72 -44.91
N ILE A 584 -2.52 30.34 -46.14
CA ILE A 584 -3.20 29.08 -46.44
C ILE A 584 -2.27 27.89 -46.14
N HIS A 585 -1.06 27.85 -46.72
CA HIS A 585 -0.09 26.80 -46.46
C HIS A 585 0.32 26.68 -44.97
N SER A 586 0.17 27.75 -44.17
CA SER A 586 0.37 27.70 -42.72
C SER A 586 -0.79 27.02 -42.00
N ARG A 587 -2.04 27.37 -42.36
CA ARG A 587 -3.25 26.74 -41.81
C ARG A 587 -3.37 25.27 -42.24
N GLU A 588 -2.99 24.92 -43.46
CA GLU A 588 -2.96 23.53 -43.94
C GLU A 588 -2.00 22.66 -43.12
N ARG A 589 -0.80 23.17 -42.78
CA ARG A 589 0.14 22.49 -41.89
C ARG A 589 -0.42 22.31 -40.47
N GLN A 590 -1.09 23.32 -39.92
CA GLN A 590 -1.77 23.22 -38.62
C GLN A 590 -2.90 22.18 -38.64
N VAL A 591 -3.72 22.14 -39.71
CA VAL A 591 -4.76 21.12 -39.89
C VAL A 591 -4.15 19.72 -40.07
N GLY A 592 -2.99 19.61 -40.72
CA GLY A 592 -2.23 18.37 -40.82
C GLY A 592 -1.73 17.86 -39.47
N GLN A 593 -1.19 18.75 -38.63
CA GLN A 593 -0.74 18.43 -37.26
C GLN A 593 -1.90 17.94 -36.39
N ILE A 594 -3.00 18.70 -36.34
CA ILE A 594 -4.22 18.35 -35.59
C ILE A 594 -4.81 17.01 -36.08
N ARG A 595 -4.68 16.68 -37.38
CA ARG A 595 -5.10 15.36 -37.92
C ARG A 595 -4.20 14.21 -37.46
N SER A 596 -2.90 14.43 -37.29
CA SER A 596 -1.98 13.43 -36.70
C SER A 596 -2.31 13.21 -35.22
N GLU A 597 -2.37 14.30 -34.45
CA GLU A 597 -2.71 14.29 -33.02
C GLU A 597 -4.05 13.58 -32.76
N LEU A 598 -5.07 13.83 -33.60
CA LEU A 598 -6.37 13.18 -33.50
C LEU A 598 -6.35 11.69 -33.91
N ALA A 599 -5.44 11.27 -34.77
CA ALA A 599 -5.22 9.85 -35.09
C ALA A 599 -4.48 9.13 -33.95
N GLU A 600 -3.45 9.76 -33.39
CA GLU A 600 -2.70 9.26 -32.23
C GLU A 600 -3.61 9.12 -31.00
N LEU A 601 -4.43 10.14 -30.71
CA LEU A 601 -5.44 10.10 -29.66
C LEU A 601 -6.49 8.99 -29.87
N LYS A 602 -6.89 8.70 -31.13
CA LYS A 602 -7.77 7.56 -31.43
C LYS A 602 -7.11 6.22 -31.11
N VAL A 603 -5.84 6.04 -31.46
CA VAL A 603 -5.08 4.81 -31.15
C VAL A 603 -4.92 4.65 -29.64
N ILE A 604 -4.57 5.72 -28.91
CA ILE A 604 -4.47 5.70 -27.44
C ILE A 604 -5.83 5.36 -26.81
N ASN A 605 -6.93 5.93 -27.30
CA ASN A 605 -8.26 5.66 -26.77
C ASN A 605 -8.70 4.20 -27.02
N GLN A 606 -8.40 3.65 -28.21
CA GLN A 606 -8.59 2.21 -28.48
C GLN A 606 -7.75 1.32 -27.54
N GLN A 607 -6.49 1.69 -27.27
CA GLN A 607 -5.65 0.96 -26.30
C GLN A 607 -6.22 1.01 -24.88
N LEU A 608 -6.77 2.16 -24.47
CA LEU A 608 -7.43 2.34 -23.17
C LEU A 608 -8.72 1.52 -23.05
N HIS A 609 -9.58 1.50 -24.07
CA HIS A 609 -10.72 0.59 -24.13
C HIS A 609 -10.27 -0.87 -24.00
N CYS A 610 -9.27 -1.28 -24.78
CA CYS A 610 -8.70 -2.63 -24.69
C CYS A 610 -8.06 -2.94 -23.33
N THR A 611 -7.62 -1.97 -22.52
CA THR A 611 -7.25 -2.21 -21.10
C THR A 611 -8.47 -2.39 -20.21
N ILE A 612 -9.49 -1.54 -20.35
CA ILE A 612 -10.73 -1.62 -19.56
C ILE A 612 -11.46 -2.95 -19.79
N ASP A 613 -11.49 -3.46 -21.02
CA ASP A 613 -12.09 -4.76 -21.33
C ASP A 613 -11.31 -5.91 -20.68
N ARG A 614 -9.97 -5.86 -20.67
CA ARG A 614 -9.14 -6.85 -19.97
C ARG A 614 -9.33 -6.79 -18.46
N ASP A 615 -9.38 -5.60 -17.88
CA ASP A 615 -9.55 -5.43 -16.44
C ASP A 615 -10.97 -5.79 -15.98
N THR A 616 -12.02 -5.51 -16.76
CA THR A 616 -13.39 -5.97 -16.43
C THR A 616 -13.52 -7.49 -16.54
N MET A 617 -12.87 -8.15 -17.50
CA MET A 617 -12.83 -9.62 -17.55
C MET A 617 -12.03 -10.22 -16.37
N ARG A 618 -10.90 -9.60 -15.99
CA ARG A 618 -10.15 -9.96 -14.77
C ARG A 618 -11.01 -9.80 -13.52
N LEU A 619 -11.75 -8.71 -13.38
CA LEU A 619 -12.64 -8.48 -12.24
C LEU A 619 -13.77 -9.52 -12.17
N LYS A 620 -14.37 -9.92 -13.31
CA LYS A 620 -15.33 -11.03 -13.37
C LYS A 620 -14.72 -12.36 -12.90
N GLN A 621 -13.49 -12.68 -13.35
CA GLN A 621 -12.78 -13.90 -12.90
C GLN A 621 -12.48 -13.87 -11.39
N VAL A 622 -12.09 -12.71 -10.83
CA VAL A 622 -11.89 -12.55 -9.39
C VAL A 622 -13.19 -12.68 -8.61
N ALA A 623 -14.30 -12.12 -9.12
CA ALA A 623 -15.62 -12.26 -8.49
C ALA A 623 -16.09 -13.71 -8.41
N ILE A 624 -15.95 -14.49 -9.50
CA ILE A 624 -16.28 -15.92 -9.52
C ILE A 624 -15.45 -16.69 -8.47
N ARG A 625 -14.13 -16.46 -8.43
CA ARG A 625 -13.24 -17.09 -7.44
C ARG A 625 -13.57 -16.72 -5.99
N LEU A 626 -14.01 -15.49 -5.75
CA LEU A 626 -14.47 -15.06 -4.42
C LEU A 626 -15.79 -15.75 -4.04
N GLU A 627 -16.68 -16.02 -5.01
CA GLU A 627 -17.90 -16.79 -4.78
C GLU A 627 -17.60 -18.27 -4.51
N GLU A 628 -16.64 -18.87 -5.22
CA GLU A 628 -16.11 -20.23 -4.99
C GLU A 628 -15.52 -20.36 -3.58
N VAL A 629 -14.59 -19.47 -3.19
CA VAL A 629 -14.01 -19.43 -1.83
C VAL A 629 -15.08 -19.15 -0.76
N SER A 630 -16.13 -18.40 -1.07
CA SER A 630 -17.27 -18.20 -0.17
C SER A 630 -18.08 -19.51 0.04
N LYS A 631 -18.31 -20.29 -1.02
CA LYS A 631 -18.95 -21.61 -0.96
C LYS A 631 -18.10 -22.61 -0.18
N GLU A 632 -16.78 -22.65 -0.41
CA GLU A 632 -15.84 -23.46 0.36
C GLU A 632 -15.84 -23.09 1.85
N LYS A 633 -15.75 -21.79 2.16
CA LYS A 633 -15.84 -21.27 3.54
C LYS A 633 -17.17 -21.65 4.21
N MET A 634 -18.29 -21.61 3.49
CA MET A 634 -19.59 -22.03 4.00
C MET A 634 -19.63 -23.54 4.26
N LEU A 635 -19.08 -24.36 3.35
CA LEU A 635 -19.00 -25.82 3.52
C LEU A 635 -18.13 -26.20 4.73
N VAL A 636 -16.95 -25.59 4.87
CA VAL A 636 -16.06 -25.78 6.03
C VAL A 636 -16.73 -25.32 7.32
N GLY A 637 -17.46 -24.19 7.29
CA GLY A 637 -18.28 -23.73 8.41
C GLY A 637 -19.34 -24.76 8.85
N GLN A 638 -20.07 -25.35 7.90
CA GLN A 638 -21.03 -26.42 8.18
C GLN A 638 -20.35 -27.69 8.72
N GLN A 639 -19.19 -28.08 8.19
CA GLN A 639 -18.41 -29.22 8.68
C GLN A 639 -17.92 -29.01 10.12
N ILE A 640 -17.43 -27.81 10.45
CA ILE A 640 -17.02 -27.44 11.82
C ILE A 640 -18.22 -27.51 12.77
N ILE A 641 -19.38 -26.98 12.38
CA ILE A 641 -20.61 -27.05 13.20
C ILE A 641 -21.00 -28.51 13.45
N ARG A 642 -21.06 -29.36 12.42
CA ARG A 642 -21.37 -30.80 12.57
C ARG A 642 -20.39 -31.50 13.51
N ARG A 643 -19.09 -31.28 13.31
CA ARG A 643 -18.03 -31.89 14.14
C ARG A 643 -18.04 -31.38 15.58
N ASN A 644 -18.45 -30.14 15.82
CA ASN A 644 -18.67 -29.63 17.18
C ASN A 644 -19.89 -30.27 17.84
N CYS A 645 -20.98 -30.52 17.12
CA CYS A 645 -22.13 -31.29 17.61
C CYS A 645 -21.75 -32.75 17.92
N GLU A 646 -20.96 -33.40 17.05
CA GLU A 646 -20.40 -34.75 17.28
C GLU A 646 -19.55 -34.79 18.56
N LEU A 647 -18.64 -33.82 18.73
CA LEU A 647 -17.80 -33.69 19.93
C LEU A 647 -18.62 -33.46 21.20
N HIS A 648 -19.69 -32.66 21.14
CA HIS A 648 -20.58 -32.42 22.27
C HIS A 648 -21.30 -33.72 22.69
N VAL A 649 -21.89 -34.45 21.74
CA VAL A 649 -22.55 -35.74 22.00
C VAL A 649 -21.56 -36.80 22.52
N LEU A 650 -20.29 -36.75 22.09
CA LEU A 650 -19.24 -37.62 22.65
C LEU A 650 -18.85 -37.23 24.08
N GLN A 651 -18.81 -35.94 24.41
CA GLN A 651 -18.57 -35.45 25.78
C GLN A 651 -19.72 -35.84 26.72
N GLU A 652 -20.98 -35.73 26.27
CA GLU A 652 -22.15 -36.18 27.03
C GLU A 652 -22.11 -37.69 27.28
N LYS A 653 -21.79 -38.50 26.25
CA LYS A 653 -21.60 -39.96 26.39
C LYS A 653 -20.49 -40.30 27.37
N LEU A 654 -19.36 -39.61 27.31
CA LEU A 654 -18.24 -39.81 28.25
C LEU A 654 -18.64 -39.44 29.67
N SER A 655 -19.36 -38.32 29.87
CA SER A 655 -19.90 -37.91 31.17
C SER A 655 -20.87 -38.94 31.75
N MET A 656 -21.83 -39.42 30.95
CA MET A 656 -22.76 -40.47 31.37
C MET A 656 -22.06 -41.78 31.74
N LEU A 657 -21.06 -42.20 30.97
CA LEU A 657 -20.23 -43.38 31.29
C LEU A 657 -19.41 -43.17 32.57
N GLN A 658 -18.84 -41.99 32.78
CA GLN A 658 -18.09 -41.65 33.99
C GLN A 658 -18.98 -41.62 35.23
N MET A 659 -20.22 -41.12 35.12
CA MET A 659 -21.24 -41.18 36.18
C MET A 659 -21.72 -42.62 36.45
N ALA A 660 -21.87 -43.44 35.41
CA ALA A 660 -22.20 -44.85 35.56
C ALA A 660 -21.07 -45.63 36.27
N MET A 661 -19.81 -45.37 35.89
CA MET A 661 -18.64 -45.97 36.55
C MET A 661 -18.50 -45.51 38.01
N SER A 662 -18.65 -44.22 38.31
CA SER A 662 -18.52 -43.72 39.70
C SER A 662 -19.64 -44.21 40.61
N ARG A 663 -20.87 -44.38 40.08
CA ARG A 663 -21.95 -45.10 40.77
C ARG A 663 -21.59 -46.57 41.00
N GLY A 664 -21.06 -47.26 39.98
CA GLY A 664 -20.64 -48.65 40.07
C GLY A 664 -19.53 -48.90 41.08
N THR A 665 -18.49 -48.07 41.10
CA THR A 665 -17.41 -48.17 42.10
C THR A 665 -17.91 -47.84 43.51
N THR A 666 -18.77 -46.83 43.67
CA THR A 666 -19.40 -46.52 44.97
C THR A 666 -20.21 -47.71 45.50
N GLN A 667 -21.03 -48.33 44.65
CA GLN A 667 -21.80 -49.53 45.01
C GLN A 667 -20.89 -50.73 45.31
N TYR A 668 -19.81 -50.92 44.56
CA TYR A 668 -18.82 -51.96 44.84
C TYR A 668 -18.13 -51.73 46.19
N HIS A 669 -17.69 -50.51 46.50
CA HIS A 669 -17.09 -50.17 47.80
C HIS A 669 -18.06 -50.39 48.96
N GLN A 670 -19.35 -50.06 48.79
CA GLN A 670 -20.39 -50.38 49.76
C GLN A 670 -20.48 -51.90 50.00
N ARG A 671 -20.49 -52.73 48.95
CA ARG A 671 -20.52 -54.20 49.11
C ARG A 671 -19.24 -54.78 49.72
N VAL A 672 -18.08 -54.20 49.44
CA VAL A 672 -16.82 -54.60 50.10
C VAL A 672 -16.87 -54.28 51.60
N GLU A 673 -17.45 -53.14 51.98
CA GLU A 673 -17.62 -52.77 53.39
C GLU A 673 -18.71 -53.61 54.09
N ASP A 674 -19.85 -53.89 53.45
CA ASP A 674 -20.85 -54.86 53.93
C ASP A 674 -20.19 -56.20 54.27
N ILE A 675 -19.37 -56.72 53.34
CA ILE A 675 -18.62 -57.97 53.50
C ILE A 675 -17.58 -57.85 54.63
N ARG A 676 -16.95 -56.69 54.83
CA ARG A 676 -16.00 -56.44 55.92
C ARG A 676 -16.71 -56.49 57.28
N LEU A 677 -17.87 -55.82 57.40
CA LEU A 677 -18.70 -55.78 58.60
C LEU A 677 -19.25 -57.17 58.95
N LEU A 678 -19.77 -57.92 57.97
CA LEU A 678 -20.20 -59.31 58.14
C LEU A 678 -19.04 -60.23 58.58
N LYS A 679 -17.83 -60.05 58.04
CA LYS A 679 -16.63 -60.79 58.49
C LYS A 679 -16.24 -60.45 59.93
N THR A 680 -16.35 -59.18 60.35
CA THR A 680 -16.11 -58.83 61.75
C THR A 680 -17.18 -59.43 62.67
N GLU A 681 -18.45 -59.46 62.27
CA GLU A 681 -19.51 -60.03 63.11
C GLU A 681 -19.44 -61.56 63.19
N ILE A 682 -19.09 -62.25 62.10
CA ILE A 682 -18.77 -63.69 62.13
C ILE A 682 -17.61 -63.97 63.11
N ASN A 683 -16.60 -63.09 63.19
CA ASN A 683 -15.52 -63.23 64.16
C ASN A 683 -15.97 -62.92 65.59
N ASN A 684 -16.82 -61.92 65.81
CA ASN A 684 -17.44 -61.64 67.11
C ASN A 684 -18.22 -62.86 67.62
N LEU A 685 -19.10 -63.42 66.79
CA LEU A 685 -19.92 -64.61 67.10
C LEU A 685 -19.06 -65.86 67.34
N ARG A 686 -17.94 -66.02 66.62
CA ARG A 686 -16.96 -67.09 66.89
C ARG A 686 -16.24 -66.88 68.22
N MET A 687 -15.87 -65.65 68.56
CA MET A 687 -15.21 -65.32 69.82
C MET A 687 -16.14 -65.47 71.03
N THR A 688 -17.41 -65.04 70.93
CA THR A 688 -18.40 -65.22 72.00
C THR A 688 -18.71 -66.70 72.19
N ASN A 689 -18.91 -67.48 71.13
CA ASN A 689 -19.09 -68.93 71.21
C ASN A 689 -17.87 -69.61 71.86
N ALA A 690 -16.64 -69.29 71.45
CA ALA A 690 -15.43 -69.83 72.07
C ALA A 690 -15.27 -69.43 73.56
N CYS A 691 -15.75 -68.25 73.96
CA CYS A 691 -15.81 -67.84 75.36
C CYS A 691 -16.91 -68.59 76.15
N LEU A 692 -18.08 -68.84 75.54
CA LEU A 692 -19.15 -69.66 76.14
C LEU A 692 -18.71 -71.12 76.29
N GLN A 693 -18.05 -71.70 75.30
CA GLN A 693 -17.44 -73.04 75.40
C GLN A 693 -16.42 -73.13 76.53
N ARG A 694 -15.55 -72.11 76.67
CA ARG A 694 -14.61 -72.01 77.81
C ARG A 694 -15.32 -71.82 79.16
N SER A 695 -16.47 -71.15 79.19
CA SER A 695 -17.30 -71.06 80.39
C SER A 695 -17.90 -72.42 80.76
N ILE A 696 -18.45 -73.15 79.79
CA ILE A 696 -19.01 -74.50 79.96
C ILE A 696 -17.93 -75.46 80.49
N THR A 697 -16.75 -75.53 79.86
CA THR A 697 -15.66 -76.40 80.35
C THR A 697 -15.16 -75.95 81.73
N ASN A 698 -15.11 -74.64 82.03
CA ASN A 698 -14.80 -74.17 83.38
C ASN A 698 -15.86 -74.64 84.40
N THR A 699 -17.17 -74.61 84.09
CA THR A 699 -18.19 -75.16 85.01
C THR A 699 -18.07 -76.66 85.21
N ALA A 700 -17.61 -77.42 84.19
CA ALA A 700 -17.30 -78.84 84.34
C ALA A 700 -16.09 -79.06 85.26
N ASN A 701 -15.02 -78.28 85.09
CA ASN A 701 -13.83 -78.32 85.94
C ASN A 701 -14.18 -77.94 87.41
N MET A 702 -15.01 -76.92 87.63
CA MET A 702 -15.45 -76.52 88.97
C MET A 702 -16.28 -77.61 89.67
N ARG A 703 -17.07 -78.41 88.92
CA ARG A 703 -17.74 -79.60 89.46
C ARG A 703 -16.74 -80.71 89.82
N GLN A 704 -15.69 -80.90 89.02
CA GLN A 704 -14.63 -81.87 89.34
C GLN A 704 -13.81 -81.45 90.57
N GLU A 705 -13.45 -80.17 90.67
CA GLU A 705 -12.74 -79.63 91.83
C GLU A 705 -13.63 -79.60 93.09
N MET A 706 -14.95 -79.39 92.97
CA MET A 706 -15.90 -79.60 94.08
C MET A 706 -15.81 -81.05 94.60
N VAL A 707 -15.97 -82.05 93.74
CA VAL A 707 -15.86 -83.48 94.13
C VAL A 707 -14.46 -83.83 94.65
N ARG A 708 -13.41 -83.17 94.14
CA ARG A 708 -12.04 -83.31 94.65
C ARG A 708 -11.90 -82.73 96.05
N ILE A 709 -12.44 -81.54 96.30
CA ILE A 709 -12.42 -80.86 97.60
C ILE A 709 -13.25 -81.64 98.61
N GLU A 710 -14.40 -82.20 98.24
CA GLU A 710 -15.18 -83.12 99.09
C GLU A 710 -14.35 -84.36 99.47
N ARG A 711 -13.68 -85.00 98.49
CA ARG A 711 -12.77 -86.13 98.74
C ARG A 711 -11.54 -85.73 99.56
N GLN A 712 -11.04 -84.50 99.43
CA GLN A 712 -9.96 -83.98 100.27
C GLN A 712 -10.45 -83.68 101.69
N LEU A 713 -11.63 -83.09 101.87
CA LEU A 713 -12.25 -82.87 103.18
C LEU A 713 -12.46 -84.19 103.94
N VAL A 714 -12.90 -85.25 103.25
CA VAL A 714 -13.00 -86.59 103.83
C VAL A 714 -11.62 -87.13 104.22
N ARG A 715 -10.59 -86.99 103.36
CA ARG A 715 -9.22 -87.37 103.71
C ARG A 715 -8.65 -86.56 104.86
N GLU A 716 -8.85 -85.25 104.92
CA GLU A 716 -8.35 -84.42 106.02
C GLU A 716 -9.12 -84.67 107.33
N ARG A 717 -10.39 -85.09 107.28
CA ARG A 717 -11.09 -85.62 108.47
C ARG A 717 -10.47 -86.92 108.96
N LEU A 718 -10.08 -87.82 108.06
CA LEU A 718 -9.35 -89.05 108.39
C LEU A 718 -7.91 -88.77 108.86
N ASN A 719 -7.21 -87.81 108.23
CA ASN A 719 -5.87 -87.39 108.63
C ASN A 719 -5.90 -86.68 109.99
N VAL A 720 -6.92 -85.86 110.29
CA VAL A 720 -7.08 -85.26 111.62
C VAL A 720 -7.37 -86.34 112.65
N ALA A 721 -8.19 -87.35 112.34
CA ALA A 721 -8.37 -88.50 113.23
C ALA A 721 -7.04 -89.26 113.47
N ALA A 722 -6.31 -89.58 112.39
CA ALA A 722 -5.00 -90.23 112.46
C ALA A 722 -3.95 -89.36 113.18
N PHE A 723 -3.93 -88.05 112.98
CA PHE A 723 -3.06 -87.14 113.72
C PHE A 723 -3.49 -86.98 115.19
N THR A 724 -4.78 -87.12 115.54
CA THR A 724 -5.18 -87.22 116.96
C THR A 724 -4.78 -88.57 117.59
N GLU A 725 -4.51 -89.60 116.79
CA GLU A 725 -3.85 -90.84 117.24
C GLU A 725 -2.33 -90.65 117.36
N GLU A 726 -1.65 -90.12 116.33
CA GLU A 726 -0.20 -89.93 116.30
C GLU A 726 0.30 -88.85 117.29
N MET A 727 -0.51 -87.83 117.57
CA MET A 727 -0.21 -86.82 118.61
C MET A 727 -0.24 -87.40 120.03
N LYS A 728 -0.64 -88.66 120.22
CA LYS A 728 -0.39 -89.39 121.47
C LYS A 728 1.11 -89.67 121.68
N TYR A 729 1.91 -89.76 120.61
CA TYR A 729 3.35 -90.11 120.67
C TYR A 729 4.26 -89.36 119.65
N PRO A 730 4.39 -88.01 119.70
CA PRO A 730 5.07 -87.24 118.66
C PRO A 730 6.57 -86.98 118.94
N TYR A 731 7.47 -87.87 118.51
CA TYR A 731 8.91 -87.56 118.46
C TYR A 731 9.27 -86.69 117.24
N ARG A 732 9.47 -85.39 117.51
CA ARG A 732 10.03 -84.36 116.61
C ARG A 732 11.54 -84.61 116.38
N ILE A 733 12.25 -84.01 115.43
CA ILE A 733 11.98 -82.96 114.41
C ILE A 733 12.64 -83.42 113.06
N HIS A 734 12.90 -82.68 111.97
CA HIS A 734 12.98 -81.24 111.64
C HIS A 734 12.52 -80.97 110.19
N ARG A 735 12.33 -79.68 109.85
CA ARG A 735 12.01 -79.20 108.50
C ARG A 735 12.69 -77.84 108.28
N TRP A 736 13.83 -77.83 107.61
CA TRP A 736 14.58 -76.60 107.26
C TRP A 736 14.62 -76.44 105.72
N ARG A 737 14.58 -75.19 105.24
CA ARG A 737 14.36 -74.86 103.83
C ARG A 737 15.22 -73.68 103.41
N VAL A 738 16.14 -73.90 102.47
CA VAL A 738 16.98 -72.83 101.91
C VAL A 738 16.21 -72.04 100.85
N LEU A 739 16.41 -70.73 100.81
CA LEU A 739 15.80 -69.81 99.85
C LEU A 739 16.91 -69.13 99.04
N VAL A 740 16.79 -69.10 97.72
CA VAL A 740 17.80 -68.52 96.81
C VAL A 740 17.12 -67.55 95.84
N GLY A 741 17.75 -66.39 95.60
CA GLY A 741 17.27 -65.39 94.66
C GLY A 741 17.28 -65.88 93.21
N ARG A 742 16.51 -65.23 92.33
CA ARG A 742 16.40 -65.56 90.91
C ARG A 742 16.42 -64.32 90.02
N ASP A 743 16.90 -64.51 88.81
CA ASP A 743 16.95 -63.53 87.73
C ASP A 743 15.58 -62.91 87.40
N PRO A 744 15.56 -61.69 86.80
CA PRO A 744 14.32 -61.03 86.37
C PRO A 744 13.47 -61.93 85.47
N SER A 745 12.26 -62.24 85.95
CA SER A 745 11.31 -63.13 85.26
C SER A 745 11.05 -62.72 83.81
N LYS A 746 10.84 -63.70 82.92
CA LYS A 746 10.48 -63.51 81.50
C LYS A 746 9.37 -62.46 81.30
N TYR A 747 8.44 -62.36 82.25
CA TYR A 747 7.39 -61.34 82.27
C TYR A 747 7.92 -59.89 82.26
N GLN A 748 8.96 -59.59 83.03
CA GLN A 748 9.55 -58.24 83.08
C GLN A 748 10.25 -57.89 81.75
N LEU A 749 10.93 -58.87 81.14
CA LEU A 749 11.55 -58.71 79.82
C LEU A 749 10.50 -58.49 78.72
N ILE A 750 9.42 -59.29 78.71
CA ILE A 750 8.26 -59.11 77.81
C ILE A 750 7.62 -57.72 78.01
N ARG A 751 7.46 -57.26 79.26
CA ARG A 751 6.91 -55.92 79.55
C ARG A 751 7.82 -54.81 78.99
N LYS A 752 9.14 -54.97 79.05
CA LYS A 752 10.09 -54.01 78.44
C LYS A 752 10.04 -54.05 76.90
N ILE A 753 9.93 -55.23 76.29
CA ILE A 753 9.72 -55.39 74.85
C ILE A 753 8.41 -54.70 74.41
N GLN A 754 7.31 -54.90 75.12
CA GLN A 754 6.03 -54.25 74.83
C GLN A 754 6.08 -52.71 74.92
N VAL A 755 6.83 -52.16 75.88
CA VAL A 755 7.06 -50.70 75.98
C VAL A 755 7.91 -50.19 74.81
N LEU A 756 8.95 -50.92 74.40
CA LEU A 756 9.78 -50.57 73.24
C LEU A 756 8.99 -50.66 71.93
N LEU A 757 8.15 -51.67 71.74
CA LEU A 757 7.25 -51.79 70.59
C LEU A 757 6.25 -50.63 70.52
N LYS A 758 5.62 -50.25 71.64
CA LYS A 758 4.73 -49.08 71.69
C LYS A 758 5.47 -47.78 71.34
N ARG A 759 6.72 -47.61 71.77
CA ARG A 759 7.57 -46.46 71.40
C ARG A 759 7.94 -46.48 69.91
N ASN A 760 8.26 -47.65 69.34
CA ASN A 760 8.59 -47.81 67.93
C ASN A 760 7.38 -47.50 67.03
N ILE A 761 6.20 -48.04 67.35
CA ILE A 761 4.94 -47.73 66.65
C ILE A 761 4.64 -46.23 66.70
N LYS A 762 4.78 -45.58 67.86
CA LYS A 762 4.61 -44.13 67.98
C LYS A 762 5.56 -43.35 67.06
N LEU A 763 6.85 -43.68 67.06
CA LEU A 763 7.84 -43.04 66.18
C LEU A 763 7.56 -43.28 64.69
N SER A 764 7.06 -44.47 64.33
CA SER A 764 6.66 -44.79 62.95
C SER A 764 5.46 -43.94 62.49
N VAL A 765 4.45 -43.77 63.35
CA VAL A 765 3.30 -42.87 63.11
C VAL A 765 3.73 -41.40 63.04
N GLU A 766 4.67 -40.97 63.90
CA GLU A 766 5.23 -39.62 63.85
C GLU A 766 6.01 -39.38 62.54
N ARG A 767 6.79 -40.35 62.07
CA ARG A 767 7.50 -40.29 60.77
C ARG A 767 6.52 -40.19 59.59
N LEU A 768 5.51 -41.06 59.55
CA LEU A 768 4.48 -41.08 58.51
C LEU A 768 3.66 -39.78 58.48
N ASN A 769 3.36 -39.20 59.64
CA ASN A 769 2.73 -37.87 59.72
C ASN A 769 3.64 -36.73 59.24
N MET A 770 4.96 -36.88 59.27
CA MET A 770 5.90 -35.91 58.69
C MET A 770 6.06 -36.13 57.18
N GLU A 771 6.07 -37.39 56.70
CA GLU A 771 6.01 -37.74 55.27
C GLU A 771 4.77 -37.11 54.60
N HIS A 772 3.59 -37.29 55.19
CA HIS A 772 2.35 -36.64 54.71
C HIS A 772 2.42 -35.10 54.69
N LYS A 773 3.09 -34.46 55.67
CA LYS A 773 3.29 -32.99 55.68
C LYS A 773 4.22 -32.54 54.56
N VAL A 774 5.29 -33.29 54.30
CA VAL A 774 6.22 -33.02 53.19
C VAL A 774 5.49 -33.15 51.85
N GLU A 775 4.70 -34.22 51.65
CA GLU A 775 3.85 -34.35 50.47
C GLU A 775 2.86 -33.19 50.30
N ALA A 776 2.20 -32.76 51.38
CA ALA A 776 1.25 -31.64 51.32
C ALA A 776 1.94 -30.32 50.94
N MET A 777 3.13 -30.06 51.48
CA MET A 777 3.95 -28.90 51.10
C MET A 777 4.46 -28.99 49.66
N GLN A 778 4.89 -30.17 49.19
CA GLN A 778 5.29 -30.37 47.80
C GLN A 778 4.12 -30.13 46.84
N LYS A 779 2.94 -30.69 47.12
CA LYS A 779 1.72 -30.49 46.33
C LYS A 779 1.30 -29.02 46.29
N LEU A 780 1.46 -28.28 47.40
CA LEU A 780 1.23 -26.84 47.48
C LEU A 780 2.27 -26.03 46.68
N CYS A 781 3.57 -26.33 46.83
CA CYS A 781 4.63 -25.71 46.05
C CYS A 781 4.44 -25.94 44.54
N ASP A 782 4.03 -27.13 44.12
CA ASP A 782 3.76 -27.42 42.72
C ASP A 782 2.45 -26.78 42.22
N ALA A 783 1.45 -26.59 43.08
CA ALA A 783 0.28 -25.76 42.75
C ALA A 783 0.70 -24.30 42.51
N PHE A 784 1.55 -23.73 43.37
CA PHE A 784 2.10 -22.39 43.15
C PHE A 784 3.00 -22.32 41.90
N LYS A 785 3.85 -23.32 41.61
CA LYS A 785 4.62 -23.38 40.35
C LYS A 785 3.71 -23.37 39.13
N ARG A 786 2.63 -24.17 39.11
CA ARG A 786 1.64 -24.18 38.01
C ARG A 786 0.95 -22.82 37.87
N GLN A 787 0.54 -22.20 38.98
CA GLN A 787 -0.03 -20.84 38.95
C GLN A 787 0.97 -19.83 38.38
N ILE A 788 2.23 -19.84 38.82
CA ILE A 788 3.29 -18.95 38.33
C ILE A 788 3.59 -19.20 36.84
N GLN A 789 3.58 -20.45 36.36
CA GLN A 789 3.72 -20.81 34.95
C GLN A 789 2.57 -20.30 34.06
N HIS A 790 1.39 -20.03 34.64
CA HIS A 790 0.24 -19.45 33.94
C HIS A 790 0.06 -17.94 34.18
N MET A 791 0.86 -17.35 35.07
CA MET A 791 0.90 -15.89 35.26
C MET A 791 1.82 -15.24 34.21
N PRO A 792 1.45 -14.08 33.65
CA PRO A 792 2.32 -13.37 32.72
C PRO A 792 3.57 -12.85 33.44
N ASP A 793 4.73 -13.30 32.98
CA ASP A 793 6.06 -12.92 33.45
C ASP A 793 6.20 -11.39 33.68
N PRO A 794 6.85 -10.90 34.75
CA PRO A 794 6.93 -9.46 35.05
C PRO A 794 7.51 -8.61 33.91
N GLY A 795 8.37 -9.17 33.06
CA GLY A 795 8.86 -8.50 31.85
C GLY A 795 7.77 -8.24 30.81
N ILE A 796 6.69 -9.03 30.77
CA ILE A 796 5.50 -8.77 29.94
C ILE A 796 4.73 -7.56 30.48
N ALA A 797 4.56 -7.47 31.81
CA ALA A 797 3.91 -6.31 32.44
C ALA A 797 4.70 -5.01 32.16
N GLN A 798 6.03 -5.02 32.31
CA GLN A 798 6.86 -3.85 31.99
C GLN A 798 6.78 -3.47 30.50
N ARG A 799 6.79 -4.45 29.58
CA ARG A 799 6.58 -4.21 28.14
C ARG A 799 5.19 -3.59 27.84
N LEU A 800 4.13 -4.05 28.52
CA LEU A 800 2.79 -3.46 28.42
C LEU A 800 2.72 -2.02 28.96
N TRP A 801 3.44 -1.71 30.05
CA TRP A 801 3.56 -0.34 30.57
C TRP A 801 4.31 0.58 29.59
N ALA A 802 5.42 0.10 29.01
CA ALA A 802 6.15 0.82 27.97
C ALA A 802 5.26 1.07 26.73
N GLN A 803 4.54 0.06 26.24
CA GLN A 803 3.65 0.19 25.09
C GLN A 803 2.45 1.11 25.38
N LYS A 804 1.86 1.07 26.59
CA LYS A 804 0.86 2.05 27.02
C LYS A 804 1.43 3.48 27.04
N ARG A 805 2.70 3.67 27.41
CA ARG A 805 3.38 4.99 27.39
C ARG A 805 3.66 5.47 25.96
N ILE A 806 3.99 4.57 25.04
CA ILE A 806 4.16 4.84 23.60
C ILE A 806 2.81 5.21 22.97
N ASN A 807 1.77 4.39 23.15
CA ASN A 807 0.43 4.68 22.63
C ASN A 807 -0.13 6.01 23.17
N ARG A 808 0.11 6.35 24.45
CA ARG A 808 -0.25 7.67 25.01
C ARG A 808 0.50 8.83 24.34
N ARG A 809 1.78 8.66 23.96
CA ARG A 809 2.54 9.67 23.18
C ARG A 809 2.03 9.78 21.74
N GLN A 810 1.77 8.66 21.07
CA GLN A 810 1.23 8.64 19.71
C GLN A 810 -0.18 9.25 19.65
N SER A 811 -1.08 8.90 20.58
CA SER A 811 -2.43 9.46 20.67
C SER A 811 -2.41 10.98 20.90
N ARG A 812 -1.50 11.50 21.73
CA ARG A 812 -1.27 12.95 21.86
C ARG A 812 -0.81 13.58 20.55
N ARG A 813 0.10 12.94 19.81
CA ARG A 813 0.59 13.43 18.51
C ARG A 813 -0.49 13.42 17.43
N VAL A 814 -1.34 12.39 17.39
CA VAL A 814 -2.52 12.32 16.52
C VAL A 814 -3.54 13.40 16.87
N ASN A 815 -3.76 13.70 18.16
CA ASN A 815 -4.65 14.77 18.57
C ASN A 815 -4.08 16.16 18.23
N ALA A 816 -2.76 16.36 18.32
CA ALA A 816 -2.11 17.58 17.82
C ALA A 816 -2.28 17.73 16.30
N MET A 817 -2.00 16.68 15.53
CA MET A 817 -2.22 16.68 14.07
C MET A 817 -3.70 16.89 13.68
N LYS A 818 -4.66 16.41 14.48
CA LYS A 818 -6.08 16.71 14.30
C LYS A 818 -6.42 18.18 14.59
N ALA A 819 -5.78 18.80 15.59
CA ALA A 819 -5.94 20.23 15.85
C ALA A 819 -5.30 21.07 14.72
N GLU A 820 -4.10 20.70 14.27
CA GLU A 820 -3.44 21.30 13.10
C GLU A 820 -4.33 21.21 11.84
N LEU A 821 -4.94 20.04 11.57
CA LEU A 821 -5.88 19.88 10.46
C LEU A 821 -7.15 20.72 10.64
N ALA A 822 -7.72 20.79 11.84
CA ALA A 822 -8.89 21.63 12.11
C ALA A 822 -8.59 23.13 11.93
N ILE A 823 -7.41 23.59 12.36
CA ILE A 823 -6.94 24.96 12.12
C ILE A 823 -6.78 25.20 10.61
N ASN A 824 -6.14 24.29 9.87
CA ASN A 824 -6.00 24.40 8.41
C ASN A 824 -7.36 24.38 7.68
N GLU A 825 -8.35 23.65 8.17
CA GLU A 825 -9.72 23.64 7.63
C GLU A 825 -10.43 24.98 7.88
N ILE A 826 -10.28 25.58 9.06
CA ILE A 826 -10.77 26.93 9.39
C ILE A 826 -10.06 27.99 8.52
N ASP A 827 -8.74 27.88 8.35
CA ASP A 827 -7.93 28.72 7.47
C ASP A 827 -8.33 28.60 5.99
N ARG A 828 -8.80 27.42 5.57
CA ARG A 828 -9.34 27.18 4.23
C ARG A 828 -10.73 27.80 4.10
N GLN A 829 -11.59 27.65 5.11
CA GLN A 829 -12.92 28.26 5.14
C GLN A 829 -12.88 29.78 5.20
N SER A 830 -11.95 30.40 5.94
CA SER A 830 -11.78 31.85 5.97
C SER A 830 -11.28 32.39 4.63
N ARG A 831 -10.37 31.67 3.95
CA ARG A 831 -9.98 31.98 2.56
C ARG A 831 -11.14 31.82 1.58
N ASP A 832 -11.95 30.77 1.70
CA ASP A 832 -13.17 30.59 0.89
C ASP A 832 -14.19 31.71 1.12
N MET A 833 -14.31 32.22 2.35
CA MET A 833 -15.18 33.36 2.67
C MET A 833 -14.64 34.68 2.10
N LEU A 834 -13.34 34.97 2.26
CA LEU A 834 -12.70 36.12 1.62
C LEU A 834 -12.81 36.06 0.09
N LEU A 835 -12.66 34.87 -0.51
CA LEU A 835 -12.87 34.68 -1.95
C LEU A 835 -14.32 34.93 -2.38
N LYS A 836 -15.31 34.57 -1.55
CA LYS A 836 -16.72 34.94 -1.78
C LYS A 836 -16.94 36.44 -1.63
N GLU A 837 -16.34 37.09 -0.63
CA GLU A 837 -16.42 38.55 -0.42
C GLU A 837 -15.80 39.32 -1.59
N TYR A 838 -14.67 38.86 -2.14
CA TYR A 838 -14.11 39.40 -3.37
C TYR A 838 -14.98 39.10 -4.60
N GLN A 839 -15.62 37.93 -4.69
CA GLN A 839 -16.58 37.63 -5.77
C GLN A 839 -17.84 38.50 -5.68
N THR A 840 -18.37 38.75 -4.48
CA THR A 840 -19.50 39.67 -4.30
C THR A 840 -19.09 41.10 -4.61
N ALA A 841 -17.94 41.58 -4.14
CA ALA A 841 -17.44 42.91 -4.46
C ALA A 841 -17.17 43.11 -5.98
N ILE A 842 -16.71 42.06 -6.67
CA ILE A 842 -16.61 42.07 -8.14
C ILE A 842 -18.01 42.14 -8.78
N SER A 843 -18.97 41.34 -8.31
CA SER A 843 -20.35 41.37 -8.82
C SER A 843 -21.06 42.71 -8.55
N GLU A 844 -20.79 43.33 -7.40
CA GLU A 844 -21.27 44.66 -7.04
C GLU A 844 -20.60 45.75 -7.87
N GLY A 845 -19.32 45.59 -8.24
CA GLY A 845 -18.63 46.44 -9.22
C GLY A 845 -19.27 46.35 -10.61
N TYR A 846 -19.63 45.15 -11.07
CA TYR A 846 -20.40 44.96 -12.30
C TYR A 846 -21.81 45.56 -12.21
N LEU A 847 -22.48 45.45 -11.06
CA LEU A 847 -23.78 46.10 -10.82
C LEU A 847 -23.68 47.62 -10.70
N ALA A 848 -22.58 48.16 -10.16
CA ALA A 848 -22.31 49.59 -10.10
C ALA A 848 -22.08 50.18 -11.50
N SER A 849 -21.39 49.45 -12.39
CA SER A 849 -21.28 49.80 -13.81
C SER A 849 -22.66 49.92 -14.48
N ASN A 850 -23.60 49.03 -14.15
CA ASN A 850 -24.97 49.07 -14.67
C ASN A 850 -25.88 50.10 -13.98
N LYS A 851 -25.54 50.61 -12.79
CA LYS A 851 -26.32 51.66 -12.09
C LYS A 851 -26.23 53.04 -12.74
N ILE A 852 -25.27 53.27 -13.64
CA ILE A 852 -25.19 54.51 -14.45
C ILE A 852 -26.29 54.56 -15.54
N VAL A 853 -26.91 53.41 -15.86
CA VAL A 853 -27.94 53.30 -16.92
C VAL A 853 -29.37 53.32 -16.35
N THR A 854 -29.56 53.24 -15.03
CA THR A 854 -30.88 53.06 -14.38
C THR A 854 -31.35 54.24 -13.51
N THR A 855 -30.67 55.38 -13.53
CA THR A 855 -31.03 56.61 -12.79
C THR A 855 -32.07 57.50 -13.50
N LEU A 856 -33.04 56.93 -14.21
CA LEU A 856 -34.04 57.68 -14.99
C LEU A 856 -35.50 57.20 -14.85
N ILE A 857 -35.79 56.24 -13.97
CA ILE A 857 -37.15 55.92 -13.51
C ILE A 857 -37.11 55.72 -11.99
N GLY A 858 -37.78 56.60 -11.24
CA GLY A 858 -38.08 56.39 -9.83
C GLY A 858 -39.53 55.94 -9.64
N VAL A 859 -39.88 55.48 -8.43
CA VAL A 859 -41.18 55.54 -7.73
C VAL A 859 -41.26 54.44 -6.65
N LEU A 860 -41.29 54.90 -5.39
CA LEU A 860 -41.85 54.31 -4.16
C LEU A 860 -41.24 53.05 -3.50
N ASP A 861 -41.10 53.20 -2.17
CA ASP A 861 -40.77 52.20 -1.17
C ASP A 861 -41.86 51.14 -0.92
N VAL A 862 -41.43 49.97 -0.43
CA VAL A 862 -42.01 49.38 0.79
C VAL A 862 -40.86 48.83 1.65
N SER A 863 -40.90 49.05 2.96
CA SER A 863 -39.84 48.68 3.90
C SER A 863 -40.16 47.43 4.73
N ARG A 864 -39.15 46.60 5.01
CA ARG A 864 -39.14 45.65 6.15
C ARG A 864 -37.70 45.20 6.51
N PRO A 865 -37.29 45.26 7.78
CA PRO A 865 -35.98 44.79 8.21
C PRO A 865 -36.05 43.42 8.91
N GLU A 866 -35.13 42.52 8.58
CA GLU A 866 -34.84 41.33 9.39
C GLU A 866 -33.34 41.32 9.76
N LYS A 867 -33.04 40.95 11.01
CA LYS A 867 -31.68 41.00 11.59
C LYS A 867 -31.04 39.62 11.55
N PRO A 868 -29.74 39.49 11.25
CA PRO A 868 -29.03 38.22 11.44
C PRO A 868 -28.90 37.91 12.94
N ALA A 869 -29.34 36.72 13.35
CA ALA A 869 -29.13 36.22 14.70
C ALA A 869 -27.75 35.55 14.81
N ALA A 870 -26.92 36.01 15.75
CA ALA A 870 -25.61 35.40 16.02
C ALA A 870 -25.78 34.05 16.73
N THR A 871 -25.41 32.96 16.05
CA THR A 871 -25.40 31.62 16.67
C THR A 871 -24.06 31.38 17.36
N ILE A 872 -24.00 31.68 18.65
CA ILE A 872 -22.87 31.28 19.51
C ILE A 872 -22.91 29.75 19.64
N PHE A 873 -21.85 29.06 19.20
CA PHE A 873 -21.76 27.60 19.27
C PHE A 873 -20.71 27.17 20.30
N GLU A 874 -21.11 27.14 21.58
CA GLU A 874 -20.23 26.71 22.67
C GLU A 874 -19.91 25.21 22.61
N MET A 875 -18.62 24.88 22.65
CA MET A 875 -18.16 23.50 22.73
C MET A 875 -18.20 22.98 24.17
N THR A 876 -19.24 22.22 24.52
CA THR A 876 -19.27 21.43 25.77
C THR A 876 -18.84 19.96 25.51
N PRO A 877 -17.88 19.41 26.29
CA PRO A 877 -17.40 18.05 26.06
C PRO A 877 -18.35 17.01 26.70
N ARG A 878 -18.90 16.10 25.89
CA ARG A 878 -19.63 14.93 26.41
C ARG A 878 -18.66 13.93 27.05
N SER A 879 -18.52 14.00 28.37
CA SER A 879 -18.07 12.88 29.18
C SER A 879 -19.11 11.75 29.15
N SER A 880 -18.65 10.51 29.00
CA SER A 880 -19.50 9.30 29.01
C SER A 880 -18.93 8.22 29.93
N SER A 881 -18.57 8.62 31.14
CA SER A 881 -18.19 7.72 32.23
C SER A 881 -19.43 7.00 32.78
N ARG A 882 -19.77 5.83 32.22
CA ARG A 882 -20.70 4.90 32.87
C ARG A 882 -19.96 4.14 33.99
N SER A 883 -20.01 4.69 35.20
CA SER A 883 -19.77 3.94 36.43
C SER A 883 -21.04 3.14 36.79
N LEU A 884 -20.92 1.83 36.87
CA LEU A 884 -21.91 0.93 37.48
C LEU A 884 -21.16 0.00 38.43
N ASP A 885 -21.06 0.45 39.67
CA ASP A 885 -20.73 -0.35 40.85
C ASP A 885 -21.87 -0.17 41.86
N THR A 886 -21.97 -1.07 42.84
CA THR A 886 -23.14 -1.34 43.71
C THR A 886 -24.23 -2.22 43.06
N GLN A 887 -24.83 -3.20 43.76
CA GLN A 887 -24.56 -3.74 45.10
C GLN A 887 -25.25 -5.12 45.25
N GLU A 888 -24.52 -6.20 45.59
CA GLU A 888 -25.11 -7.39 46.24
C GLU A 888 -24.19 -7.98 47.34
N LYS A 889 -24.50 -7.58 48.58
CA LYS A 889 -24.42 -8.32 49.86
C LYS A 889 -23.37 -9.44 50.02
N PRO A 890 -22.36 -9.24 50.88
CA PRO A 890 -21.92 -10.32 51.78
C PRO A 890 -22.93 -10.48 52.94
N SER A 891 -23.24 -11.72 53.30
CA SER A 891 -23.88 -12.06 54.58
C SER A 891 -23.01 -13.09 55.29
N ALA A 892 -22.87 -12.97 56.61
CA ALA A 892 -21.98 -13.79 57.41
C ALA A 892 -22.69 -14.32 58.67
N TYR A 893 -22.13 -15.41 59.21
CA TYR A 893 -22.53 -16.09 60.45
C TYR A 893 -23.89 -16.83 60.43
N LEU A 894 -23.81 -18.17 60.55
CA LEU A 894 -24.02 -18.80 61.86
C LEU A 894 -23.43 -20.22 61.89
N LEU A 895 -23.26 -20.77 63.09
CA LEU A 895 -22.65 -22.08 63.32
C LEU A 895 -23.66 -23.23 63.16
N LYS A 896 -23.24 -24.33 62.54
CA LYS A 896 -23.18 -25.65 63.21
C LYS A 896 -22.23 -26.60 62.50
#